data_AF-A0A075GN74-F1
#
_entry.id   AF-A0A075GN74-F1
#
_cell.length_a   1.000
_cell.length_b   1.000
_cell.length_c   1.000
_cell.angle_alpha   90.00
_cell.angle_beta   90.00
_cell.angle_gamma   90.00
#
_symmetry.space_group_name_H-M   'P 1'
#
loop_
_entity.id
_entity.type
_entity.pdbx_description
1 polymer ?
#
loop_
_entity_poly.entity_id
_entity_poly.type
_entity_poly.pdbx_seq_one_letter_code
_entity_poly.pdbx_strand_id
1 'polypeptide(L)'
;MTNGNGLTNGNGLTNGNGLTNGNGLTNGNGLTNGNGLTNGNGLTNGNGLTNGNGLTNGNGLTNGNGLTNGNGLTNGNGLTNGNGLINGAGLINGGGLTQGVGTGGYARIPLTYTQAGSMRPYVVTIVVILLLLSLFAYLVLWKTQEYEGLVHIDGDMGDWDGVTRIADALGDTGNANIDMVEHAFRIDTIYLSFLTTTAEPIFTSLESHTLRVLIDSDDNAMTGYALPGIGADHLIEVYGRSLTTLSSSGLTNETVLYAFDDSRDRHDWNGFTALTWLEARTDTVGTSVEMQVPLFDLGMSRSADARFLWQTSDGMGNYDLGDNIVSLQSGNITLDSAVSNARQAANSQKAGSVISIDGQFDDWAPISKQSDGSGDAGNPNIDLSEYATTEQSGLTSFYLKVNGDVLAGVAIPEPEARSRPSGDITGEPGQGSGNQQSAPLPVDTSIDAIRLFFDTDDDPFTGYQGLEVQMGADTMIEITGHFGVISQRVIKAYTGDGDDFAWGSDTSIDAAAAGSEIELEAYIPGSDSSYYIHLTSWDNEEDSAGFSQQEDKFGSRGTPSIPAWNSGNWEILGADNNDASTNAADIFNTDSGSRYDNLMYYYDGSEFLYFQFFVEADPTADDVTYAVLMNDGSSDSNYDYLIASYSVDCARVYTWSASFGGRWVGDAEKCDDNYFVYSATNNQERVALAISISDSFTPVNGADYFKAVTSDTAGDMFDSSANWKTTRNPTPGASEGDYTTPAVAIPEFSTLLAPVLSVLLVVGLNYRRQRNTLASHPAQT
;
A
#
# COMPACT_ATOMS: atom_id res chain seq x y z
N MET A 1 11.61 -9.82 -45.03
CA MET A 1 12.16 -10.97 -45.78
C MET A 1 11.00 -11.75 -46.35
N THR A 2 10.97 -12.01 -47.66
CA THR A 2 9.94 -12.89 -48.24
C THR A 2 10.54 -14.26 -48.49
N ASN A 3 9.92 -15.30 -47.92
CA ASN A 3 10.24 -16.69 -48.21
C ASN A 3 9.26 -17.15 -49.31
N GLY A 4 9.78 -17.42 -50.52
CA GLY A 4 8.98 -17.78 -51.70
C GLY A 4 9.11 -16.79 -52.86
N ASN A 5 8.05 -16.67 -53.67
CA ASN A 5 8.00 -15.69 -54.76
C ASN A 5 7.73 -14.28 -54.18
N GLY A 6 8.62 -13.31 -54.39
CA GLY A 6 8.49 -11.97 -53.80
C GLY A 6 8.70 -10.83 -54.81
N LEU A 7 7.89 -9.77 -54.72
CA LEU A 7 8.08 -8.50 -55.44
C LEU A 7 8.45 -7.41 -54.45
N THR A 8 9.53 -6.68 -54.70
CA THR A 8 9.98 -5.55 -53.86
C THR A 8 10.32 -4.32 -54.70
N ASN A 9 9.96 -3.14 -54.19
CA ASN A 9 10.37 -1.84 -54.73
C ASN A 9 11.22 -1.13 -53.67
N GLY A 10 12.42 -0.67 -54.03
CA GLY A 10 13.43 -0.19 -53.09
C GLY A 10 14.46 -1.27 -52.73
N ASN A 11 14.88 -1.32 -51.46
CA ASN A 11 15.82 -2.33 -50.97
C ASN A 11 15.07 -3.62 -50.59
N GLY A 12 15.42 -4.75 -51.20
CA GLY A 12 14.68 -6.01 -51.04
C GLY A 12 15.56 -7.22 -50.74
N LEU A 13 15.09 -8.09 -49.83
CA LEU A 13 15.67 -9.40 -49.53
C LEU A 13 14.66 -10.52 -49.81
N THR A 14 14.99 -11.39 -50.76
CA THR A 14 14.15 -12.51 -51.20
C THR A 14 14.90 -13.84 -51.14
N ASN A 15 14.24 -14.87 -50.60
CA ASN A 15 14.72 -16.25 -50.61
C ASN A 15 13.74 -17.10 -51.43
N GLY A 16 14.10 -17.44 -52.67
CA GLY A 16 13.21 -18.01 -53.68
C GLY A 16 13.30 -17.29 -55.03
N ASN A 17 12.17 -17.10 -55.71
CA ASN A 17 12.13 -16.30 -56.94
C ASN A 17 11.82 -14.83 -56.59
N GLY A 18 12.75 -13.91 -56.88
CA GLY A 18 12.63 -12.50 -56.50
C GLY A 18 12.56 -11.56 -57.70
N LEU A 19 11.67 -10.58 -57.65
CA LEU A 19 11.67 -9.40 -58.54
C LEU A 19 11.92 -8.14 -57.70
N THR A 20 13.02 -7.44 -57.97
CA THR A 20 13.40 -6.23 -57.23
C THR A 20 13.61 -5.06 -58.18
N ASN A 21 12.95 -3.93 -57.90
CA ASN A 21 13.22 -2.65 -58.55
C ASN A 21 13.93 -1.74 -57.54
N GLY A 22 15.26 -1.66 -57.60
CA GLY A 22 16.11 -1.03 -56.59
C GLY A 22 17.33 -1.89 -56.24
N ASN A 23 17.78 -1.88 -54.97
CA ASN A 23 18.89 -2.74 -54.54
C ASN A 23 18.35 -4.08 -54.04
N GLY A 24 18.74 -5.19 -54.66
CA GLY A 24 18.19 -6.52 -54.36
C GLY A 24 19.24 -7.53 -53.92
N LEU A 25 18.94 -8.28 -52.85
CA LEU A 25 19.62 -9.52 -52.49
C LEU A 25 18.66 -10.70 -52.69
N THR A 26 19.01 -11.59 -53.62
CA THR A 26 18.19 -12.77 -53.96
C THR A 26 19.00 -14.05 -53.80
N ASN A 27 18.50 -14.98 -52.99
CA ASN A 27 18.98 -16.36 -52.94
C ASN A 27 17.99 -17.26 -53.68
N GLY A 28 18.32 -17.65 -54.92
CA GLY A 28 17.42 -18.32 -55.86
C GLY A 28 17.43 -17.67 -57.25
N ASN A 29 16.27 -17.63 -57.94
CA ASN A 29 16.18 -16.97 -59.24
C ASN A 29 15.79 -15.49 -59.06
N GLY A 30 16.65 -14.57 -59.49
CA GLY A 30 16.45 -13.13 -59.28
C GLY A 30 16.33 -12.32 -60.57
N LEU A 31 15.36 -11.40 -60.62
CA LEU A 31 15.31 -10.31 -61.59
C LEU A 31 15.46 -8.98 -60.85
N THR A 32 16.57 -8.27 -61.09
CA THR A 32 16.86 -6.98 -60.44
C THR A 32 17.01 -5.87 -61.48
N ASN A 33 16.24 -4.80 -61.32
CA ASN A 33 16.43 -3.54 -62.04
C ASN A 33 17.05 -2.52 -61.08
N GLY A 34 18.37 -2.35 -61.13
CA GLY A 34 19.16 -1.62 -60.13
C GLY A 34 20.45 -2.37 -59.77
N ASN A 35 20.92 -2.23 -58.52
CA ASN A 35 22.09 -2.99 -58.05
C ASN A 35 21.65 -4.34 -57.47
N GLY A 36 22.18 -5.46 -57.97
CA GLY A 36 21.73 -6.79 -57.59
C GLY A 36 22.86 -7.70 -57.10
N LEU A 37 22.63 -8.42 -56.01
CA LEU A 37 23.40 -9.60 -55.60
C LEU A 37 22.50 -10.83 -55.70
N THR A 38 22.86 -11.77 -56.57
CA THR A 38 22.09 -13.01 -56.79
C THR A 38 22.96 -14.23 -56.60
N ASN A 39 22.54 -15.14 -55.72
CA ASN A 39 23.10 -16.48 -55.59
C ASN A 39 22.13 -17.48 -56.23
N GLY A 40 22.42 -17.93 -57.44
CA GLY A 40 21.50 -18.70 -58.30
C GLY A 40 21.46 -18.17 -59.74
N ASN A 41 20.30 -18.25 -60.41
CA ASN A 41 20.14 -17.68 -61.75
C ASN A 41 19.71 -16.21 -61.65
N GLY A 42 20.50 -15.29 -62.19
CA GLY A 42 20.25 -13.85 -62.07
C GLY A 42 20.10 -13.15 -63.41
N LEU A 43 19.10 -12.26 -63.52
CA LEU A 43 19.01 -11.24 -64.56
C LEU A 43 19.09 -9.87 -63.88
N THR A 44 20.17 -9.12 -64.15
CA THR A 44 20.38 -7.79 -63.58
C THR A 44 20.48 -6.73 -64.67
N ASN A 45 19.68 -5.69 -64.58
CA ASN A 45 19.82 -4.47 -65.39
C ASN A 45 20.36 -3.35 -64.49
N GLY A 46 21.66 -3.09 -64.57
CA GLY A 46 22.40 -2.24 -63.63
C GLY A 46 23.74 -2.87 -63.22
N ASN A 47 24.19 -2.62 -61.99
CA ASN A 47 25.41 -3.27 -61.47
C ASN A 47 25.05 -4.61 -60.81
N GLY A 48 25.63 -5.71 -61.26
CA GLY A 48 25.27 -7.05 -60.81
C GLY A 48 26.45 -7.87 -60.31
N LEU A 49 26.27 -8.54 -59.18
CA LEU A 49 27.10 -9.67 -58.74
C LEU A 49 26.26 -10.95 -58.76
N THR A 50 26.63 -11.90 -59.60
CA THR A 50 25.91 -13.18 -59.73
C THR A 50 26.85 -14.36 -59.48
N ASN A 51 26.48 -15.23 -58.54
CA ASN A 51 27.12 -16.52 -58.35
C ASN A 51 26.18 -17.62 -58.87
N GLY A 52 26.46 -18.14 -60.06
CA GLY A 52 25.58 -19.02 -60.83
C GLY A 52 25.49 -18.63 -62.31
N ASN A 53 24.32 -18.82 -62.93
CA ASN A 53 24.11 -18.36 -64.31
C ASN A 53 23.59 -16.92 -64.31
N GLY A 54 24.35 -15.99 -64.90
CA GLY A 54 24.05 -14.57 -64.88
C GLY A 54 23.86 -13.97 -66.26
N LEU A 55 22.84 -13.13 -66.42
CA LEU A 55 22.72 -12.17 -67.51
C LEU A 55 22.72 -10.75 -66.92
N THR A 56 23.77 -9.98 -67.21
CA THR A 56 23.92 -8.61 -66.70
C THR A 56 23.97 -7.62 -67.85
N ASN A 57 23.11 -6.61 -67.82
CA ASN A 57 23.17 -5.44 -68.70
C ASN A 57 23.64 -4.24 -67.87
N GLY A 58 24.92 -3.88 -67.99
CA GLY A 58 25.60 -2.92 -67.12
C GLY A 58 26.98 -3.43 -66.68
N ASN A 59 27.43 -3.05 -65.48
CA ASN A 59 28.69 -3.58 -64.93
C ASN A 59 28.42 -4.89 -64.18
N GLY A 60 29.06 -5.98 -64.58
CA GLY A 60 28.78 -7.31 -64.04
C GLY A 60 30.02 -8.03 -63.52
N LEU A 61 29.90 -8.66 -62.36
CA LEU A 61 30.82 -9.71 -61.91
C LEU A 61 30.02 -11.02 -61.81
N THR A 62 30.38 -12.00 -62.64
CA THR A 62 29.71 -13.32 -62.66
C THR A 62 30.71 -14.42 -62.34
N ASN A 63 30.37 -15.25 -61.35
CA ASN A 63 31.07 -16.50 -61.07
C ASN A 63 30.18 -17.67 -61.50
N GLY A 64 30.50 -18.31 -62.62
CA GLY A 64 29.65 -19.30 -63.30
C GLY A 64 29.50 -19.01 -64.79
N ASN A 65 28.35 -19.33 -65.40
CA ASN A 65 28.11 -19.01 -66.80
C ASN A 65 27.52 -17.60 -66.93
N GLY A 66 28.21 -16.70 -67.61
CA GLY A 66 27.84 -15.29 -67.67
C GLY A 66 27.66 -14.73 -69.08
N LEU A 67 26.58 -13.99 -69.32
CA LEU A 67 26.48 -13.03 -70.42
C LEU A 67 26.47 -11.61 -69.84
N THR A 68 27.45 -10.79 -70.21
CA THR A 68 27.51 -9.39 -69.79
C THR A 68 27.48 -8.47 -71.00
N ASN A 69 26.56 -7.52 -71.02
CA ASN A 69 26.54 -6.41 -71.98
C ASN A 69 26.93 -5.13 -71.23
N GLY A 70 28.16 -4.68 -71.39
CA GLY A 70 28.79 -3.63 -70.59
C GLY A 70 30.19 -4.02 -70.11
N ASN A 71 30.63 -3.49 -68.95
CA ASN A 71 31.92 -3.89 -68.39
C ASN A 71 31.76 -5.17 -67.56
N GLY A 72 32.50 -6.23 -67.89
CA GLY A 72 32.26 -7.55 -67.30
C GLY A 72 33.52 -8.27 -66.82
N LEU A 73 33.47 -8.80 -65.62
CA LEU A 73 34.41 -9.80 -65.09
C LEU A 73 33.67 -11.13 -64.97
N THR A 74 34.09 -12.15 -65.73
CA THR A 74 33.48 -13.49 -65.65
C THR A 74 34.52 -14.52 -65.27
N ASN A 75 34.26 -15.25 -64.19
CA ASN A 75 35.02 -16.43 -63.79
C ASN A 75 34.18 -17.68 -64.08
N GLY A 76 34.52 -18.39 -65.14
CA GLY A 76 33.69 -19.44 -65.74
C GLY A 76 33.50 -19.23 -67.25
N ASN A 77 32.50 -19.86 -67.85
CA ASN A 77 32.24 -19.68 -69.28
C ASN A 77 31.44 -18.39 -69.49
N GLY A 78 31.78 -17.59 -70.50
CA GLY A 78 30.99 -16.38 -70.72
C GLY A 78 31.22 -15.65 -72.02
N LEU A 79 30.29 -14.75 -72.30
CA LEU A 79 30.38 -13.79 -73.39
C LEU A 79 30.23 -12.38 -72.82
N THR A 80 31.22 -11.53 -73.10
CA THR A 80 31.17 -10.12 -72.74
C THR A 80 31.11 -9.27 -74.02
N ASN A 81 30.06 -8.47 -74.16
CA ASN A 81 29.95 -7.45 -75.18
C ASN A 81 30.23 -6.08 -74.54
N GLY A 82 31.43 -5.56 -74.75
CA GLY A 82 31.99 -4.41 -74.01
C GLY A 82 33.41 -4.69 -73.52
N ASN A 83 33.87 -3.96 -72.49
CA ASN A 83 35.20 -4.20 -71.94
C ASN A 83 35.14 -5.30 -70.88
N GLY A 84 36.11 -6.21 -70.85
CA GLY A 84 36.06 -7.25 -69.84
C GLY A 84 37.26 -8.17 -69.75
N LEU A 85 37.20 -9.02 -68.72
CA LEU A 85 38.16 -10.09 -68.48
C LEU A 85 37.38 -11.36 -68.20
N ILE A 86 37.70 -12.41 -68.97
CA ILE A 86 37.10 -13.73 -68.80
C ILE A 86 38.21 -14.72 -68.41
N ASN A 87 38.00 -15.39 -67.28
CA ASN A 87 38.80 -16.52 -66.83
C ASN A 87 38.00 -17.81 -67.05
N GLY A 88 38.24 -18.50 -68.17
CA GLY A 88 37.46 -19.65 -68.62
C GLY A 88 37.28 -19.67 -70.14
N ALA A 89 36.40 -20.54 -70.65
CA ALA A 89 36.08 -20.56 -72.08
C ALA A 89 35.10 -19.42 -72.41
N GLY A 90 35.50 -18.45 -73.23
CA GLY A 90 34.64 -17.33 -73.54
C GLY A 90 35.13 -16.45 -74.68
N LEU A 91 34.28 -15.52 -75.09
CA LEU A 91 34.54 -14.57 -76.16
C LEU A 91 34.25 -13.15 -75.66
N ILE A 92 35.12 -12.21 -76.02
CA ILE A 92 34.91 -10.78 -75.76
C ILE A 92 34.72 -10.08 -77.10
N ASN A 93 33.63 -9.34 -77.24
CA ASN A 93 33.43 -8.40 -78.33
C ASN A 93 33.60 -6.98 -77.78
N GLY A 94 34.84 -6.46 -77.85
CA GLY A 94 35.25 -5.18 -77.25
C GLY A 94 36.71 -5.19 -76.78
N GLY A 95 37.11 -4.23 -75.95
CA GLY A 95 38.46 -4.17 -75.39
C GLY A 95 38.61 -5.11 -74.19
N GLY A 96 39.39 -6.19 -74.30
CA GLY A 96 39.52 -7.13 -73.19
C GLY A 96 40.58 -8.22 -73.38
N LEU A 97 40.79 -8.99 -72.34
CA LEU A 97 41.73 -10.12 -72.30
C LEU A 97 40.95 -11.41 -71.97
N THR A 98 41.28 -12.51 -72.65
CA THR A 98 40.73 -13.84 -72.37
C THR A 98 41.88 -14.80 -72.03
N GLN A 99 41.81 -15.48 -70.89
CA GLN A 99 42.71 -16.60 -70.58
C GLN A 99 41.99 -17.91 -70.93
N GLY A 100 42.11 -18.33 -72.20
CA GLY A 100 41.45 -19.53 -72.72
C GLY A 100 41.88 -19.85 -74.16
N VAL A 101 41.82 -21.13 -74.54
CA VAL A 101 42.35 -21.64 -75.81
C VAL A 101 41.47 -21.19 -77.00
N GLY A 102 41.86 -20.12 -77.70
CA GLY A 102 41.13 -19.66 -78.90
C GLY A 102 41.67 -18.41 -79.59
N THR A 103 42.50 -18.61 -80.61
CA THR A 103 42.81 -17.79 -81.80
C THR A 103 42.60 -16.26 -81.82
N GLY A 104 43.71 -15.49 -81.89
CA GLY A 104 43.81 -14.33 -82.79
C GLY A 104 44.58 -13.08 -82.31
N GLY A 105 45.74 -12.80 -82.92
CA GLY A 105 46.22 -11.43 -83.19
C GLY A 105 47.32 -10.85 -82.29
N TYR A 106 48.56 -10.83 -82.80
CA TYR A 106 49.76 -10.28 -82.16
C TYR A 106 49.78 -8.76 -81.97
N ALA A 107 50.41 -8.29 -80.89
CA ALA A 107 51.24 -7.07 -80.93
C ALA A 107 52.50 -7.30 -80.07
N ARG A 108 53.67 -7.35 -80.72
CA ARG A 108 54.99 -7.39 -80.07
C ARG A 108 55.43 -5.96 -79.78
N ILE A 109 55.90 -5.70 -78.55
CA ILE A 109 56.71 -4.51 -78.22
C ILE A 109 58.04 -5.03 -77.66
N PRO A 110 59.20 -4.64 -78.19
CA PRO A 110 60.50 -5.08 -77.69
C PRO A 110 60.85 -4.29 -76.42
N LEU A 111 61.25 -4.99 -75.36
CA LEU A 111 61.83 -4.39 -74.16
C LEU A 111 63.35 -4.27 -74.33
N THR A 112 63.83 -3.04 -74.50
CA THR A 112 65.25 -2.71 -74.37
C THR A 112 65.60 -2.76 -72.88
N TYR A 113 66.50 -3.68 -72.51
CA TYR A 113 67.00 -3.81 -71.14
C TYR A 113 68.08 -2.74 -70.87
N THR A 114 67.77 -1.77 -70.01
CA THR A 114 68.79 -0.97 -69.32
C THR A 114 68.96 -1.52 -67.91
N GLN A 115 70.16 -2.03 -67.61
CA GLN A 115 70.54 -2.52 -66.28
C GLN A 115 70.46 -1.39 -65.24
N ALA A 116 69.56 -1.55 -64.27
CA ALA A 116 69.64 -0.90 -62.97
C ALA A 116 69.44 -1.97 -61.89
N GLY A 117 70.23 -1.89 -60.83
CA GLY A 117 70.46 -2.95 -59.85
C GLY A 117 69.19 -3.55 -59.21
N SER A 118 69.30 -4.82 -58.85
CA SER A 118 68.26 -5.60 -58.19
C SER A 118 67.77 -4.92 -56.88
N MET A 119 66.63 -4.25 -56.96
CA MET A 119 65.86 -3.74 -55.81
C MET A 119 65.14 -4.85 -55.02
N ARG A 120 65.23 -6.12 -55.48
CA ARG A 120 64.50 -7.27 -54.89
C ARG A 120 64.76 -7.49 -53.39
N PRO A 121 66.00 -7.45 -52.85
CA PRO A 121 66.19 -7.56 -51.41
C PRO A 121 65.64 -6.34 -50.67
N TYR A 122 65.76 -5.13 -51.21
CA TYR A 122 65.24 -3.92 -50.58
C TYR A 122 63.70 -3.89 -50.51
N VAL A 123 63.02 -4.35 -51.56
CA VAL A 123 61.54 -4.45 -51.56
C VAL A 123 61.06 -5.49 -50.56
N VAL A 124 61.71 -6.65 -50.47
CA VAL A 124 61.37 -7.67 -49.47
C VAL A 124 61.61 -7.15 -48.06
N THR A 125 62.74 -6.48 -47.80
CA THR A 125 63.03 -5.89 -46.49
C THR A 125 62.03 -4.79 -46.14
N ILE A 126 61.65 -3.93 -47.09
CA ILE A 126 60.63 -2.89 -46.89
C ILE A 126 59.26 -3.51 -46.60
N VAL A 127 58.85 -4.55 -47.34
CA VAL A 127 57.58 -5.24 -47.10
C VAL A 127 57.56 -5.94 -45.74
N VAL A 128 58.67 -6.57 -45.34
CA VAL A 128 58.79 -7.19 -44.00
C VAL A 128 58.76 -6.14 -42.90
N ILE A 129 59.45 -5.00 -43.07
CA ILE A 129 59.40 -3.88 -42.12
C ILE A 129 57.98 -3.30 -42.06
N LEU A 130 57.29 -3.12 -43.18
CA LEU A 130 55.91 -2.63 -43.21
C LEU A 130 54.95 -3.63 -42.58
N LEU A 131 55.14 -4.94 -42.76
CA LEU A 131 54.34 -5.97 -42.11
C LEU A 131 54.61 -6.02 -40.60
N LEU A 132 55.87 -5.89 -40.17
CA LEU A 132 56.23 -5.82 -38.75
C LEU A 132 55.76 -4.52 -38.11
N LEU A 133 55.81 -3.38 -38.81
CA LEU A 133 55.24 -2.12 -38.37
C LEU A 133 53.72 -2.15 -38.36
N SER A 134 53.08 -2.85 -39.29
CA SER A 134 51.62 -3.04 -39.29
C SER A 134 51.19 -4.00 -38.18
N LEU A 135 51.98 -5.03 -37.89
CA LEU A 135 51.75 -5.95 -36.76
C LEU A 135 52.04 -5.27 -35.42
N PHE A 136 53.09 -4.46 -35.35
CA PHE A 136 53.40 -3.65 -34.18
C PHE A 136 52.36 -2.55 -33.97
N ALA A 137 51.93 -1.86 -35.03
CA ALA A 137 50.80 -0.94 -34.98
C ALA A 137 49.52 -1.68 -34.62
N TYR A 138 49.28 -2.90 -35.09
CA TYR A 138 48.14 -3.70 -34.67
C TYR A 138 48.23 -4.09 -33.19
N LEU A 139 49.40 -4.50 -32.69
CA LEU A 139 49.57 -4.91 -31.29
C LEU A 139 49.58 -3.72 -30.33
N VAL A 140 50.11 -2.57 -30.77
CA VAL A 140 50.12 -1.31 -30.00
C VAL A 140 48.78 -0.61 -30.09
N LEU A 141 48.14 -0.56 -31.26
CA LEU A 141 46.82 0.06 -31.45
C LEU A 141 45.65 -0.82 -31.02
N TRP A 142 45.81 -2.15 -30.94
CA TRP A 142 44.83 -3.01 -30.26
C TRP A 142 44.88 -2.72 -28.75
N LYS A 143 46.07 -2.55 -28.18
CA LYS A 143 46.24 -2.07 -26.79
C LYS A 143 45.78 -0.62 -26.57
N THR A 144 45.45 0.15 -27.60
CA THR A 144 44.92 1.53 -27.47
C THR A 144 43.57 1.74 -28.16
N GLN A 145 42.90 0.67 -28.56
CA GLN A 145 41.43 0.60 -28.61
C GLN A 145 40.99 -0.18 -27.37
N GLU A 146 41.46 0.23 -26.20
CA GLU A 146 40.63 0.01 -25.02
C GLU A 146 39.35 0.80 -25.29
N TYR A 147 38.25 0.06 -25.27
CA TYR A 147 36.90 0.59 -25.35
C TYR A 147 36.77 1.61 -24.21
N GLU A 148 37.04 2.87 -24.49
CA GLU A 148 36.82 3.98 -23.57
C GLU A 148 35.32 4.03 -23.26
N GLY A 149 34.90 3.30 -22.22
CA GLY A 149 33.64 3.52 -21.53
C GLY A 149 32.63 2.39 -21.43
N LEU A 150 33.05 1.12 -21.52
CA LEU A 150 32.21 -0.01 -21.11
C LEU A 150 32.54 -0.38 -19.66
N VAL A 151 31.50 -0.48 -18.81
CA VAL A 151 31.62 -1.04 -17.46
C VAL A 151 31.56 -2.56 -17.55
N HIS A 152 32.43 -3.26 -16.84
CA HIS A 152 32.43 -4.71 -16.69
C HIS A 152 32.03 -5.06 -15.26
N ILE A 153 31.04 -5.93 -15.10
CA ILE A 153 30.63 -6.40 -13.77
C ILE A 153 31.60 -7.50 -13.32
N ASP A 154 32.75 -7.10 -12.77
CA ASP A 154 33.84 -7.98 -12.32
C ASP A 154 34.36 -7.73 -10.89
N GLY A 155 33.90 -6.68 -10.22
CA GLY A 155 34.29 -6.26 -8.87
C GLY A 155 35.53 -5.35 -8.83
N ASP A 156 36.08 -4.93 -9.98
CA ASP A 156 37.16 -3.94 -10.08
C ASP A 156 36.58 -2.56 -10.46
N MET A 157 36.52 -1.67 -9.47
CA MET A 157 35.92 -0.33 -9.64
C MET A 157 36.74 0.63 -10.52
N GLY A 158 37.85 0.18 -11.13
CA GLY A 158 38.72 1.01 -11.96
C GLY A 158 38.09 1.50 -13.27
N ASP A 159 37.09 0.80 -13.80
CA ASP A 159 36.36 1.22 -15.00
C ASP A 159 35.30 2.32 -14.73
N TRP A 160 35.01 2.58 -13.46
CA TRP A 160 34.25 3.72 -12.97
C TRP A 160 35.09 4.99 -12.83
N ASP A 161 36.40 4.93 -13.07
CA ASP A 161 37.26 6.11 -13.03
C ASP A 161 36.79 7.18 -14.01
N GLY A 162 36.59 8.40 -13.50
CA GLY A 162 36.09 9.54 -14.27
C GLY A 162 34.58 9.57 -14.49
N VAL A 163 33.83 8.57 -14.02
CA VAL A 163 32.36 8.65 -13.91
C VAL A 163 32.01 9.61 -12.76
N THR A 164 31.03 10.48 -12.99
CA THR A 164 30.56 11.41 -11.96
C THR A 164 29.80 10.64 -10.89
N ARG A 165 30.22 10.78 -9.63
CA ARG A 165 29.54 10.21 -8.47
C ARG A 165 28.66 11.27 -7.82
N ILE A 166 27.46 10.87 -7.45
CA ILE A 166 26.48 11.71 -6.79
C ILE A 166 26.52 11.32 -5.33
N ALA A 167 26.79 12.30 -4.47
CA ALA A 167 26.89 12.09 -3.04
C ALA A 167 25.50 11.99 -2.41
N ASP A 168 25.45 11.22 -1.33
CA ASP A 168 24.30 11.02 -0.47
C ASP A 168 24.67 11.39 0.97
N ALA A 169 23.69 11.77 1.80
CA ALA A 169 23.98 12.29 3.14
C ALA A 169 24.36 11.18 4.13
N LEU A 170 25.65 11.13 4.46
CA LEU A 170 26.18 10.23 5.50
C LEU A 170 25.39 10.29 6.83
N GLY A 171 24.95 9.12 7.30
CA GLY A 171 24.43 8.90 8.65
C GLY A 171 22.96 9.30 8.84
N ASP A 172 22.19 9.33 7.76
CA ASP A 172 20.72 9.36 7.79
C ASP A 172 20.10 8.04 8.32
N THR A 173 20.84 6.93 8.26
CA THR A 173 20.51 5.66 8.91
C THR A 173 21.48 5.28 10.03
N GLY A 174 20.98 4.63 11.07
CA GLY A 174 21.79 4.17 12.21
C GLY A 174 22.69 2.97 11.90
N ASN A 175 22.47 2.31 10.76
CA ASN A 175 23.20 1.11 10.34
C ASN A 175 24.17 1.45 9.18
N ALA A 176 25.46 1.56 9.50
CA ALA A 176 26.48 1.94 8.52
C ALA A 176 26.66 0.96 7.35
N ASN A 177 26.18 -0.29 7.46
CA ASN A 177 26.26 -1.24 6.34
C ASN A 177 25.25 -0.93 5.22
N ILE A 178 24.19 -0.19 5.55
CA ILE A 178 23.16 0.23 4.58
C ILE A 178 23.21 1.74 4.31
N ASP A 179 23.90 2.53 5.12
CA ASP A 179 24.19 3.96 4.88
C ASP A 179 24.92 4.15 3.54
N MET A 180 24.22 4.68 2.54
CA MET A 180 24.68 5.01 1.21
C MET A 180 25.45 6.33 1.25
N VAL A 181 26.59 6.36 0.59
CA VAL A 181 27.49 7.53 0.59
C VAL A 181 27.53 8.18 -0.78
N GLU A 182 27.50 7.34 -1.81
CA GLU A 182 27.48 7.80 -3.18
C GLU A 182 26.93 6.73 -4.11
N HIS A 183 26.40 7.19 -5.23
CA HIS A 183 25.96 6.35 -6.32
C HIS A 183 26.38 6.97 -7.66
N ALA A 184 26.49 6.13 -8.68
CA ALA A 184 26.81 6.56 -10.03
C ALA A 184 26.12 5.66 -11.05
N PHE A 185 26.01 6.16 -12.27
CA PHE A 185 25.50 5.39 -13.39
C PHE A 185 26.32 5.68 -14.65
N ARG A 186 26.30 4.73 -15.58
CA ARG A 186 26.89 4.89 -16.91
C ARG A 186 26.01 4.21 -17.94
N ILE A 187 25.70 4.90 -19.03
CA ILE A 187 24.94 4.35 -20.14
C ILE A 187 25.80 4.19 -21.38
N ASP A 188 25.69 3.04 -22.04
CA ASP A 188 26.28 2.78 -23.35
C ASP A 188 25.22 2.44 -24.40
N THR A 189 25.58 1.76 -25.48
CA THR A 189 24.65 1.37 -26.55
C THR A 189 23.77 0.15 -26.23
N ILE A 190 24.14 -0.62 -25.21
CA ILE A 190 23.57 -1.92 -24.84
C ILE A 190 23.14 -1.90 -23.39
N TYR A 191 23.94 -1.35 -22.48
CA TYR A 191 23.73 -1.45 -21.04
C TYR A 191 23.56 -0.08 -20.37
N LEU A 192 22.80 -0.10 -19.28
CA LEU A 192 22.83 0.88 -18.22
C LEU A 192 23.47 0.20 -17.01
N SER A 193 24.59 0.74 -16.56
CA SER A 193 25.36 0.23 -15.42
C SER A 193 25.19 1.16 -14.24
N PHE A 194 25.13 0.59 -13.04
CA PHE A 194 24.98 1.31 -11.77
C PHE A 194 26.10 0.93 -10.81
N LEU A 195 26.51 1.90 -10.00
CA LEU A 195 27.43 1.77 -8.89
C LEU A 195 26.75 2.35 -7.65
N THR A 196 26.79 1.61 -6.55
CA THR A 196 26.36 2.08 -5.23
C THR A 196 27.47 1.83 -4.24
N THR A 197 27.80 2.83 -3.42
CA THR A 197 28.81 2.73 -2.38
C THR A 197 28.19 3.05 -1.03
N THR A 198 28.36 2.15 -0.06
CA THR A 198 27.92 2.30 1.33
C THR A 198 29.08 2.62 2.27
N ALA A 199 28.78 3.15 3.46
CA ALA A 199 29.76 3.58 4.45
C ALA A 199 30.58 2.40 5.00
N GLU A 200 29.91 1.26 5.21
CA GLU A 200 30.51 -0.03 5.51
C GLU A 200 30.03 -1.12 4.54
N PRO A 201 30.74 -2.25 4.42
CA PRO A 201 30.41 -3.28 3.44
C PRO A 201 29.00 -3.87 3.57
N ILE A 202 28.15 -3.69 2.55
CA ILE A 202 26.71 -4.01 2.61
C ILE A 202 26.42 -5.52 2.69
N PHE A 203 27.14 -6.39 1.99
CA PHE A 203 26.80 -7.84 1.95
C PHE A 203 27.77 -8.75 2.71
N THR A 204 28.42 -8.22 3.75
CA THR A 204 29.46 -8.96 4.51
C THR A 204 29.02 -9.48 5.87
N SER A 205 27.87 -9.03 6.37
CA SER A 205 27.26 -9.52 7.60
C SER A 205 26.57 -10.88 7.39
N LEU A 206 26.31 -11.63 8.46
CA LEU A 206 25.47 -12.84 8.38
C LEU A 206 23.98 -12.48 8.19
N GLU A 207 23.63 -11.24 8.49
CA GLU A 207 22.33 -10.64 8.25
C GLU A 207 22.17 -10.37 6.75
N SER A 208 20.93 -10.40 6.27
CA SER A 208 20.65 -10.16 4.86
C SER A 208 20.32 -8.70 4.63
N HIS A 209 21.05 -8.06 3.74
CA HIS A 209 20.74 -6.71 3.30
C HIS A 209 20.25 -6.73 1.86
N THR A 210 19.53 -5.67 1.49
CA THR A 210 18.95 -5.47 0.17
C THR A 210 19.41 -4.13 -0.39
N LEU A 211 19.73 -4.09 -1.68
CA LEU A 211 19.92 -2.87 -2.45
C LEU A 211 18.88 -2.85 -3.57
N ARG A 212 18.13 -1.76 -3.67
CA ARG A 212 17.06 -1.53 -4.64
C ARG A 212 17.36 -0.30 -5.48
N VAL A 213 17.10 -0.40 -6.78
CA VAL A 213 17.10 0.75 -7.70
C VAL A 213 15.78 0.78 -8.43
N LEU A 214 14.97 1.78 -8.12
CA LEU A 214 13.74 2.10 -8.84
C LEU A 214 14.11 2.86 -10.12
N ILE A 215 13.53 2.46 -11.24
CA ILE A 215 13.83 3.01 -12.56
C ILE A 215 12.52 3.44 -13.23
N ASP A 216 12.36 4.74 -13.41
CA ASP A 216 11.37 5.36 -14.29
C ASP A 216 12.02 5.46 -15.68
N SER A 217 11.62 4.57 -16.56
CA SER A 217 12.29 4.29 -17.83
C SER A 217 11.78 5.17 -18.98
N ASP A 218 10.65 5.84 -18.77
CA ASP A 218 10.03 6.73 -19.74
C ASP A 218 9.95 8.20 -19.30
N ASP A 219 10.52 8.55 -18.14
CA ASP A 219 10.49 9.89 -17.52
C ASP A 219 9.05 10.38 -17.26
N ASN A 220 8.14 9.45 -17.00
CA ASN A 220 6.74 9.73 -16.74
C ASN A 220 6.34 9.25 -15.34
N ALA A 221 6.33 10.19 -14.40
CA ALA A 221 5.90 9.94 -13.03
C ALA A 221 4.43 9.49 -12.86
N MET A 222 3.67 9.34 -13.95
CA MET A 222 2.29 8.83 -13.95
C MET A 222 2.16 7.34 -14.35
N THR A 223 3.23 6.69 -14.79
CA THR A 223 3.30 5.24 -15.08
C THR A 223 4.11 4.52 -13.99
N GLY A 224 4.01 3.20 -13.87
CA GLY A 224 4.77 2.45 -12.86
C GLY A 224 4.36 2.71 -11.41
N TYR A 225 5.18 2.20 -10.48
CA TYR A 225 5.01 2.37 -9.03
C TYR A 225 5.26 3.83 -8.61
N ALA A 226 4.31 4.42 -7.91
CA ALA A 226 4.30 5.85 -7.63
C ALA A 226 5.20 6.22 -6.44
N LEU A 227 6.16 7.10 -6.68
CA LEU A 227 6.90 7.85 -5.66
C LEU A 227 6.94 9.34 -6.05
N PRO A 228 7.14 10.27 -5.11
CA PRO A 228 7.20 11.70 -5.44
C PRO A 228 8.27 12.00 -6.51
N GLY A 229 7.83 12.32 -7.72
CA GLY A 229 8.70 12.62 -8.86
C GLY A 229 9.22 11.42 -9.66
N ILE A 230 8.81 10.19 -9.32
CA ILE A 230 9.18 8.95 -10.01
C ILE A 230 7.94 8.07 -10.25
N GLY A 231 7.85 7.53 -11.46
CA GLY A 231 6.94 6.45 -11.81
C GLY A 231 7.75 5.21 -12.14
N ALA A 232 8.07 4.38 -11.16
CA ALA A 232 9.04 3.31 -11.35
C ALA A 232 8.44 2.16 -12.16
N ASP A 233 8.77 2.10 -13.45
CA ASP A 233 8.40 1.01 -14.35
C ASP A 233 9.17 -0.26 -14.04
N HIS A 234 10.40 -0.12 -13.54
CA HIS A 234 11.28 -1.24 -13.24
C HIS A 234 11.91 -1.09 -11.86
N LEU A 235 12.26 -2.23 -11.27
CA LEU A 235 12.98 -2.34 -10.02
C LEU A 235 14.14 -3.30 -10.22
N ILE A 236 15.36 -2.89 -9.92
CA ILE A 236 16.46 -3.83 -9.68
C ILE A 236 16.50 -4.10 -8.18
N GLU A 237 16.50 -5.36 -7.80
CA GLU A 237 16.69 -5.78 -6.40
C GLU A 237 17.91 -6.71 -6.32
N VAL A 238 18.86 -6.33 -5.48
CA VAL A 238 20.07 -7.07 -5.16
C VAL A 238 19.94 -7.54 -3.71
N TYR A 239 19.97 -8.84 -3.49
CA TYR A 239 19.98 -9.44 -2.16
C TYR A 239 21.34 -10.08 -1.88
N GLY A 240 21.87 -9.83 -0.68
CA GLY A 240 23.16 -10.36 -0.26
C GLY A 240 23.28 -10.58 1.24
N ARG A 241 24.06 -11.60 1.60
CA ARG A 241 24.51 -11.94 2.95
C ARG A 241 25.80 -12.76 2.89
N SER A 242 26.55 -12.77 3.96
CA SER A 242 27.78 -13.56 4.11
C SER A 242 27.48 -15.05 4.19
N LEU A 243 28.00 -15.81 3.23
CA LEU A 243 28.03 -17.27 3.28
C LEU A 243 29.25 -17.69 4.10
N THR A 244 29.03 -18.42 5.20
CA THR A 244 30.06 -18.92 6.15
C THR A 244 31.19 -19.75 5.52
N THR A 245 31.14 -20.00 4.22
CA THR A 245 32.18 -20.61 3.38
C THR A 245 32.48 -19.71 2.17
N LEU A 246 33.49 -18.84 2.32
CA LEU A 246 34.35 -18.26 1.27
C LEU A 246 33.71 -18.00 -0.12
N SER A 247 33.52 -16.73 -0.46
CA SER A 247 33.80 -16.25 -1.81
C SER A 247 34.83 -15.12 -1.68
N SER A 248 36.07 -15.40 -2.10
CA SER A 248 37.08 -14.37 -2.37
C SER A 248 36.80 -13.64 -3.70
N SER A 249 35.52 -13.62 -4.14
CA SER A 249 35.09 -13.23 -5.48
C SER A 249 33.96 -12.19 -5.51
N GLY A 250 33.61 -11.57 -4.37
CA GLY A 250 32.72 -10.41 -4.33
C GLY A 250 31.37 -10.60 -5.03
N LEU A 251 30.77 -11.79 -4.97
CA LEU A 251 29.49 -12.06 -5.64
C LEU A 251 28.32 -11.76 -4.69
N THR A 252 27.30 -11.06 -5.20
CA THR A 252 25.99 -10.94 -4.54
C THR A 252 25.23 -12.27 -4.65
N ASN A 253 24.28 -12.52 -3.75
CA ASN A 253 23.61 -13.83 -3.69
C ASN A 253 22.50 -13.97 -4.74
N GLU A 254 21.80 -12.88 -5.02
CA GLU A 254 20.64 -12.85 -5.89
C GLU A 254 20.50 -11.44 -6.47
N THR A 255 20.25 -11.32 -7.78
CA THR A 255 19.94 -10.02 -8.39
C THR A 255 18.90 -10.19 -9.48
N VAL A 256 17.79 -9.47 -9.35
CA VAL A 256 16.62 -9.64 -10.21
C VAL A 256 16.14 -8.28 -10.68
N LEU A 257 15.82 -8.19 -11.97
CA LEU A 257 15.08 -7.10 -12.57
C LEU A 257 13.60 -7.44 -12.54
N TYR A 258 12.77 -6.52 -12.07
CA TYR A 258 11.32 -6.59 -12.09
C TYR A 258 10.75 -5.51 -12.99
N ALA A 259 9.56 -5.78 -13.54
CA ALA A 259 8.74 -4.82 -14.27
C ALA A 259 7.40 -4.65 -13.54
N PHE A 260 6.92 -3.41 -13.47
CA PHE A 260 5.66 -3.06 -12.86
C PHE A 260 4.48 -3.35 -13.81
N ASP A 261 3.40 -3.91 -13.26
CA ASP A 261 2.14 -4.10 -13.99
C ASP A 261 1.26 -2.85 -13.85
N ASP A 262 1.29 -1.98 -14.86
CA ASP A 262 0.47 -0.75 -14.93
C ASP A 262 -1.06 -0.98 -14.86
N SER A 263 -1.53 -2.24 -14.91
CA SER A 263 -2.96 -2.55 -14.69
C SER A 263 -3.34 -2.61 -13.21
N ARG A 264 -2.36 -2.62 -12.29
CA ARG A 264 -2.58 -2.60 -10.84
C ARG A 264 -2.62 -1.18 -10.28
N ASP A 265 -3.02 -1.07 -9.02
CA ASP A 265 -2.88 0.19 -8.29
C ASP A 265 -1.41 0.59 -8.22
N ARG A 266 -1.10 1.87 -8.44
CA ARG A 266 0.27 2.36 -8.52
C ARG A 266 1.01 2.41 -7.19
N HIS A 267 0.32 2.21 -6.07
CA HIS A 267 0.90 2.09 -4.73
C HIS A 267 0.91 0.63 -4.25
N ASP A 268 0.51 -0.31 -5.10
CA ASP A 268 0.57 -1.74 -4.81
C ASP A 268 1.98 -2.25 -5.12
N TRP A 269 2.78 -2.43 -4.07
CA TRP A 269 4.14 -2.93 -4.19
C TRP A 269 4.18 -4.28 -4.93
N ASN A 270 3.14 -5.12 -4.78
CA ASN A 270 3.01 -6.41 -5.46
C ASN A 270 2.72 -6.31 -6.97
N GLY A 271 2.71 -5.12 -7.55
CA GLY A 271 2.72 -4.92 -8.99
C GLY A 271 4.05 -5.22 -9.67
N PHE A 272 5.15 -5.32 -8.93
CA PHE A 272 6.42 -5.76 -9.52
C PHE A 272 6.45 -7.26 -9.78
N THR A 273 6.73 -7.63 -11.02
CA THR A 273 6.86 -9.02 -11.47
C THR A 273 8.27 -9.29 -12.00
N ALA A 274 8.86 -10.43 -11.62
CA ALA A 274 10.23 -10.75 -12.00
C ALA A 274 10.36 -10.93 -13.52
N LEU A 275 11.27 -10.15 -14.13
CA LEU A 275 11.53 -10.13 -15.56
C LEU A 275 12.71 -11.03 -15.92
N THR A 276 13.88 -10.78 -15.32
CA THR A 276 15.11 -11.54 -15.56
C THR A 276 16.12 -11.40 -14.43
N TRP A 277 17.09 -12.31 -14.40
CA TRP A 277 18.26 -12.23 -13.51
C TRP A 277 19.29 -11.28 -14.09
N LEU A 278 19.95 -10.51 -13.22
CA LEU A 278 21.08 -9.65 -13.57
C LEU A 278 22.37 -10.14 -12.89
N GLU A 279 23.50 -9.62 -13.35
CA GLU A 279 24.78 -9.79 -12.68
C GLU A 279 25.06 -8.54 -11.84
N ALA A 280 25.40 -8.76 -10.56
CA ALA A 280 25.94 -7.74 -9.68
C ALA A 280 27.16 -8.28 -8.94
N ARG A 281 28.13 -7.40 -8.65
CA ARG A 281 29.34 -7.73 -7.93
C ARG A 281 29.72 -6.64 -6.95
N THR A 282 30.29 -7.05 -5.84
CA THR A 282 30.93 -6.15 -4.90
C THR A 282 32.40 -6.00 -5.24
N ASP A 283 32.99 -4.88 -4.82
CA ASP A 283 34.44 -4.76 -4.76
C ASP A 283 35.06 -5.75 -3.75
N THR A 284 36.39 -5.77 -3.67
CA THR A 284 37.12 -6.68 -2.77
C THR A 284 36.84 -6.39 -1.29
N VAL A 285 36.52 -5.14 -0.92
CA VAL A 285 36.20 -4.75 0.46
C VAL A 285 34.73 -4.96 0.77
N GLY A 286 33.85 -4.91 -0.23
CA GLY A 286 32.41 -5.12 -0.12
C GLY A 286 31.61 -3.83 0.08
N THR A 287 32.24 -2.65 0.02
CA THR A 287 31.57 -1.34 0.20
C THR A 287 30.93 -0.84 -1.06
N SER A 288 31.37 -1.29 -2.24
CA SER A 288 30.80 -0.86 -3.52
C SER A 288 30.18 -2.03 -4.25
N VAL A 289 28.97 -1.84 -4.76
CA VAL A 289 28.23 -2.80 -5.58
C VAL A 289 28.08 -2.21 -6.97
N GLU A 290 28.49 -2.95 -7.98
CA GLU A 290 28.20 -2.65 -9.38
C GLU A 290 27.23 -3.65 -9.98
N MET A 291 26.41 -3.18 -10.91
CA MET A 291 25.43 -4.00 -11.62
C MET A 291 25.14 -3.39 -12.99
N GLN A 292 24.62 -4.21 -13.91
CA GLN A 292 24.19 -3.72 -15.21
C GLN A 292 22.89 -4.34 -15.66
N VAL A 293 22.10 -3.56 -16.39
CA VAL A 293 20.85 -3.97 -16.99
C VAL A 293 20.86 -3.65 -18.49
N PRO A 294 20.42 -4.58 -19.36
CA PRO A 294 20.31 -4.28 -20.78
C PRO A 294 19.20 -3.25 -21.07
N LEU A 295 19.51 -2.26 -21.91
CA LEU A 295 18.55 -1.22 -22.30
C LEU A 295 17.29 -1.80 -22.98
N PHE A 296 17.42 -2.94 -23.67
CA PHE A 296 16.28 -3.58 -24.31
C PHE A 296 15.29 -4.19 -23.33
N ASP A 297 15.75 -4.65 -22.16
CA ASP A 297 14.88 -5.17 -21.10
C ASP A 297 14.09 -4.03 -20.44
N LEU A 298 14.67 -2.84 -20.39
CA LEU A 298 14.01 -1.61 -19.90
C LEU A 298 13.13 -0.93 -20.96
N GLY A 299 13.08 -1.45 -22.19
CA GLY A 299 12.37 -0.78 -23.29
C GLY A 299 12.97 0.57 -23.71
N MET A 300 14.20 0.87 -23.30
CA MET A 300 14.84 2.17 -23.47
C MET A 300 15.88 2.20 -24.60
N SER A 301 16.29 3.42 -24.96
CA SER A 301 17.47 3.68 -25.80
C SER A 301 18.40 4.62 -25.08
N ARG A 302 19.69 4.66 -25.45
CA ARG A 302 20.66 5.61 -24.86
C ARG A 302 20.31 7.10 -24.99
N SER A 303 19.34 7.42 -25.84
CA SER A 303 18.82 8.78 -26.04
C SER A 303 17.50 9.05 -25.33
N ALA A 304 16.90 8.05 -24.68
CA ALA A 304 15.81 8.27 -23.75
C ALA A 304 16.35 8.98 -22.50
N ASP A 305 15.52 9.75 -21.82
CA ASP A 305 15.77 10.15 -20.44
C ASP A 305 15.12 9.11 -19.51
N ALA A 306 15.64 9.00 -18.30
CA ALA A 306 15.16 8.08 -17.27
C ALA A 306 15.48 8.67 -15.89
N ARG A 307 14.72 8.26 -14.87
CA ARG A 307 14.99 8.63 -13.48
C ARG A 307 15.25 7.42 -12.61
N PHE A 308 16.08 7.61 -11.60
CA PHE A 308 16.54 6.57 -10.71
C PHE A 308 16.46 7.02 -9.26
N LEU A 309 16.06 6.11 -8.38
CA LEU A 309 16.13 6.28 -6.93
C LEU A 309 16.61 5.00 -6.28
N TRP A 310 17.51 5.13 -5.33
CA TRP A 310 18.13 4.02 -4.63
C TRP A 310 17.52 3.86 -3.25
N GLN A 311 17.43 2.61 -2.80
CA GLN A 311 17.22 2.28 -1.40
C GLN A 311 18.14 1.14 -1.00
N THR A 312 18.69 1.21 0.20
CA THR A 312 19.39 0.12 0.89
C THR A 312 18.61 -0.24 2.15
N SER A 313 18.50 -1.52 2.49
CA SER A 313 17.77 -1.97 3.69
C SER A 313 18.43 -3.17 4.35
N ASP A 314 18.21 -3.33 5.65
CA ASP A 314 18.78 -4.43 6.44
C ASP A 314 17.83 -5.61 6.65
N GLY A 315 16.64 -5.57 6.05
CA GLY A 315 15.61 -6.60 6.22
C GLY A 315 14.91 -6.58 7.58
N MET A 316 15.24 -5.65 8.48
CA MET A 316 14.66 -5.51 9.82
C MET A 316 13.91 -4.19 10.01
N GLY A 317 13.51 -3.55 8.90
CA GLY A 317 12.78 -2.29 8.90
C GLY A 317 13.66 -1.04 8.88
N ASN A 318 14.99 -1.16 9.02
CA ASN A 318 15.87 -0.02 8.77
C ASN A 318 16.20 0.05 7.28
N TYR A 319 16.14 1.25 6.75
CA TYR A 319 16.50 1.54 5.37
C TYR A 319 17.19 2.89 5.28
N ASP A 320 17.80 3.11 4.13
CA ASP A 320 18.28 4.39 3.67
C ASP A 320 17.77 4.58 2.22
N LEU A 321 17.21 5.76 1.96
CA LEU A 321 16.56 6.13 0.71
C LEU A 321 17.28 7.35 0.16
N GLY A 322 17.77 7.25 -1.08
CA GLY A 322 18.64 8.29 -1.63
C GLY A 322 18.03 9.70 -1.64
N ASP A 323 18.86 10.69 -1.33
CA ASP A 323 18.46 12.11 -1.23
C ASP A 323 18.11 12.73 -2.59
N ASN A 324 18.54 12.10 -3.67
CA ASN A 324 18.46 12.63 -5.03
C ASN A 324 17.74 11.66 -5.95
N ILE A 325 16.77 12.20 -6.69
CA ILE A 325 16.25 11.57 -7.89
C ILE A 325 17.22 11.91 -9.02
N VAL A 326 17.94 10.89 -9.47
CA VAL A 326 18.98 11.03 -10.47
C VAL A 326 18.38 10.88 -11.84
N SER A 327 18.76 11.75 -12.78
CA SER A 327 18.29 11.66 -14.16
C SER A 327 19.43 11.35 -15.12
N LEU A 328 19.11 10.59 -16.16
CA LEU A 328 20.06 10.20 -17.19
C LEU A 328 20.51 11.39 -18.05
N GLN A 329 19.60 12.31 -18.39
CA GLN A 329 19.88 13.47 -19.24
C GLN A 329 19.49 14.81 -18.62
N SER A 330 18.39 14.85 -17.87
CA SER A 330 17.98 16.06 -17.17
C SER A 330 18.83 16.29 -15.90
N GLY A 331 18.62 17.42 -15.24
CA GLY A 331 19.32 17.71 -13.99
C GLY A 331 18.70 16.93 -12.84
N ASN A 332 19.53 16.40 -11.94
CA ASN A 332 19.07 15.76 -10.71
C ASN A 332 18.19 16.73 -9.89
N ILE A 333 17.18 16.18 -9.22
CA ILE A 333 16.34 16.90 -8.26
C ILE A 333 16.47 16.23 -6.90
N THR A 334 16.43 17.01 -5.82
CA THR A 334 16.40 16.42 -4.48
C THR A 334 15.03 15.79 -4.23
N LEU A 335 15.00 14.67 -3.50
CA LEU A 335 13.76 13.99 -3.12
C LEU A 335 12.85 14.94 -2.34
N ASP A 336 13.39 15.70 -1.38
CA ASP A 336 12.65 16.72 -0.62
C ASP A 336 11.98 17.78 -1.53
N SER A 337 12.66 18.22 -2.59
CA SER A 337 12.06 19.15 -3.55
C SER A 337 10.95 18.50 -4.37
N ALA A 338 11.11 17.23 -4.74
CA ALA A 338 10.09 16.47 -5.45
C ALA A 338 8.84 16.26 -4.58
N VAL A 339 9.02 15.88 -3.32
CA VAL A 339 7.96 15.75 -2.29
C VAL A 339 7.25 17.08 -2.09
N SER A 340 7.99 18.16 -1.85
CA SER A 340 7.41 19.49 -1.60
C SER A 340 6.59 20.01 -2.78
N ASN A 341 7.07 19.79 -4.02
CA ASN A 341 6.33 20.16 -5.23
C ASN A 341 5.09 19.29 -5.43
N ALA A 342 5.19 17.98 -5.19
CA ALA A 342 4.06 17.06 -5.27
C ALA A 342 2.98 17.40 -4.25
N ARG A 343 3.37 17.69 -3.00
CA ARG A 343 2.46 18.12 -1.94
C ARG A 343 1.74 19.42 -2.29
N GLN A 344 2.47 20.44 -2.75
CA GLN A 344 1.86 21.70 -3.19
C GLN A 344 0.90 21.51 -4.37
N ALA A 345 1.19 20.59 -5.30
CA ALA A 345 0.31 20.27 -6.41
C ALA A 345 -0.94 19.48 -5.97
N ALA A 346 -0.81 18.64 -4.94
CA ALA A 346 -1.90 17.84 -4.39
C ALA A 346 -2.84 18.66 -3.50
N ASN A 347 -2.29 19.59 -2.72
CA ASN A 347 -3.04 20.48 -1.83
C ASN A 347 -4.05 21.30 -2.62
N SER A 348 -5.26 21.39 -2.06
CA SER A 348 -6.25 22.34 -2.53
C SER A 348 -5.73 23.77 -2.34
N GLN A 349 -6.25 24.73 -3.09
CA GLN A 349 -5.89 26.15 -2.99
C GLN A 349 -7.17 26.97 -2.85
N LYS A 350 -7.99 26.59 -1.87
CA LYS A 350 -9.35 27.12 -1.69
C LYS A 350 -9.36 28.14 -0.59
N ALA A 351 -9.49 29.41 -0.97
CA ALA A 351 -9.71 30.49 -0.03
C ALA A 351 -11.10 30.38 0.62
N GLY A 352 -11.15 30.39 1.95
CA GLY A 352 -12.40 30.49 2.71
C GLY A 352 -12.54 31.79 3.48
N SER A 353 -13.69 31.97 4.13
CA SER A 353 -14.01 33.20 4.87
C SER A 353 -13.42 33.20 6.29
N VAL A 354 -13.26 32.00 6.86
CA VAL A 354 -12.70 31.75 8.19
C VAL A 354 -11.47 30.87 8.04
N ILE A 355 -11.63 29.71 7.39
CA ILE A 355 -10.57 28.73 7.13
C ILE A 355 -10.33 28.63 5.62
N SER A 356 -9.08 28.74 5.17
CA SER A 356 -8.67 28.41 3.81
C SER A 356 -8.10 27.00 3.78
N ILE A 357 -8.44 26.22 2.76
CA ILE A 357 -7.87 24.88 2.56
C ILE A 357 -6.72 25.03 1.56
N ASP A 358 -5.53 25.34 2.09
CA ASP A 358 -4.32 25.64 1.33
C ASP A 358 -3.01 25.06 1.90
N GLY A 359 -3.07 24.45 3.09
CA GLY A 359 -1.93 23.86 3.79
C GLY A 359 -1.16 24.88 4.65
N GLN A 360 -1.74 26.05 4.92
CA GLN A 360 -1.26 27.03 5.88
C GLN A 360 -2.22 27.12 7.07
N PHE A 361 -1.78 26.67 8.24
CA PHE A 361 -2.67 26.46 9.39
C PHE A 361 -2.82 27.69 10.33
N ASP A 362 -2.35 28.87 9.92
CA ASP A 362 -2.37 30.09 10.75
C ASP A 362 -3.80 30.54 11.09
N ASP A 363 -4.77 30.26 10.22
CA ASP A 363 -6.18 30.59 10.38
C ASP A 363 -6.93 29.67 11.36
N TRP A 364 -6.35 28.52 11.71
CA TRP A 364 -6.82 27.64 12.79
C TRP A 364 -6.40 28.09 14.19
N ALA A 365 -5.50 29.07 14.32
CA ALA A 365 -5.05 29.59 15.61
C ALA A 365 -6.17 30.10 16.54
N PRO A 366 -7.26 30.74 16.04
CA PRO A 366 -8.38 31.17 16.88
C PRO A 366 -9.36 30.05 17.25
N ILE A 367 -9.30 28.90 16.58
CA ILE A 367 -10.22 27.78 16.80
C ILE A 367 -9.71 26.93 17.96
N SER A 368 -10.61 26.59 18.89
CA SER A 368 -10.26 25.74 20.03
C SER A 368 -10.06 24.30 19.55
N LYS A 369 -8.92 23.72 19.89
CA LYS A 369 -8.55 22.35 19.53
C LYS A 369 -8.88 21.40 20.68
N GLN A 370 -9.37 20.23 20.34
CA GLN A 370 -9.48 19.07 21.22
C GLN A 370 -8.14 18.32 21.21
N SER A 371 -7.84 17.61 22.29
CA SER A 371 -6.63 16.79 22.41
C SER A 371 -7.05 15.34 22.63
N ASP A 372 -6.34 14.41 22.01
CA ASP A 372 -6.65 12.98 22.08
C ASP A 372 -5.81 12.23 23.13
N GLY A 373 -4.66 12.81 23.48
CA GLY A 373 -3.60 12.09 24.19
C GLY A 373 -2.32 12.26 23.38
N SER A 374 -1.25 11.60 23.79
CA SER A 374 -0.04 11.51 22.96
C SER A 374 0.64 10.20 23.31
N GLY A 375 1.01 9.40 22.30
CA GLY A 375 1.69 8.13 22.47
C GLY A 375 0.78 6.96 22.84
N ASP A 376 -0.51 7.05 22.51
CA ASP A 376 -1.45 5.93 22.45
C ASP A 376 -1.28 5.08 21.18
N ALA A 377 -0.78 5.65 20.09
CA ALA A 377 -0.22 4.91 18.96
C ALA A 377 1.32 4.84 18.97
N GLY A 378 1.87 3.70 18.56
CA GLY A 378 3.33 3.48 18.51
C GLY A 378 4.02 4.27 17.40
N ASN A 379 3.38 4.35 16.23
CA ASN A 379 3.81 5.15 15.09
C ASN A 379 3.40 6.63 15.25
N PRO A 380 4.35 7.57 15.38
CA PRO A 380 4.05 8.99 15.57
C PRO A 380 3.32 9.63 14.38
N ASN A 381 3.42 9.06 13.17
CA ASN A 381 2.81 9.60 11.95
C ASN A 381 1.28 9.40 11.90
N ILE A 382 0.73 8.55 12.77
CA ILE A 382 -0.71 8.35 12.94
C ILE A 382 -1.22 8.73 14.34
N ASP A 383 -0.33 8.88 15.32
CA ASP A 383 -0.61 9.32 16.70
C ASP A 383 -1.17 10.75 16.71
N LEU A 384 -2.50 10.86 16.80
CA LEU A 384 -3.26 12.09 16.76
C LEU A 384 -3.08 12.85 18.06
N SER A 385 -2.61 14.08 17.96
CA SER A 385 -2.36 14.94 19.12
C SER A 385 -3.48 15.96 19.35
N GLU A 386 -3.98 16.55 18.26
CA GLU A 386 -4.95 17.64 18.27
C GLU A 386 -5.90 17.55 17.08
N TYR A 387 -7.16 17.91 17.29
CA TYR A 387 -8.14 18.03 16.21
C TYR A 387 -9.15 19.14 16.48
N ALA A 388 -9.76 19.68 15.44
CA ALA A 388 -10.80 20.70 15.55
C ALA A 388 -11.77 20.64 14.37
N THR A 389 -12.97 21.19 14.60
CA THR A 389 -13.98 21.37 13.56
C THR A 389 -14.58 22.79 13.65
N THR A 390 -14.98 23.34 12.52
CA THR A 390 -15.74 24.59 12.43
C THR A 390 -16.59 24.62 11.17
N GLU A 391 -17.79 25.17 11.27
CA GLU A 391 -18.64 25.41 10.11
C GLU A 391 -18.33 26.77 9.46
N GLN A 392 -18.32 26.80 8.12
CA GLN A 392 -18.35 28.04 7.35
C GLN A 392 -19.11 27.86 6.04
N SER A 393 -19.93 28.84 5.67
CA SER A 393 -20.65 28.85 4.38
C SER A 393 -21.49 27.58 4.09
N GLY A 394 -21.93 26.86 5.13
CA GLY A 394 -22.67 25.61 5.00
C GLY A 394 -21.81 24.39 4.68
N LEU A 395 -20.49 24.48 4.87
CA LEU A 395 -19.54 23.38 4.83
C LEU A 395 -18.88 23.25 6.21
N THR A 396 -18.44 22.03 6.52
CA THR A 396 -17.73 21.73 7.76
C THR A 396 -16.25 21.56 7.43
N SER A 397 -15.41 22.35 8.09
CA SER A 397 -13.96 22.29 7.99
C SER A 397 -13.39 21.51 9.15
N PHE A 398 -12.42 20.63 8.89
CA PHE A 398 -11.74 19.84 9.90
C PHE A 398 -10.23 20.13 9.88
N TYR A 399 -9.64 20.05 11.05
CA TYR A 399 -8.21 20.12 11.30
C TYR A 399 -7.79 18.92 12.11
N LEU A 400 -6.70 18.29 11.71
CA LEU A 400 -6.07 17.17 12.42
C LEU A 400 -4.57 17.40 12.47
N LYS A 401 -3.96 16.99 13.58
CA LYS A 401 -2.53 17.06 13.79
C LYS A 401 -2.01 15.80 14.48
N VAL A 402 -1.01 15.18 13.87
CA VAL A 402 -0.30 14.02 14.44
C VAL A 402 1.02 14.44 15.11
N ASN A 403 1.66 13.54 15.84
CA ASN A 403 2.95 13.81 16.49
C ASN A 403 4.15 13.77 15.52
N GLY A 404 4.03 12.99 14.43
CA GLY A 404 4.98 12.86 13.32
C GLY A 404 4.56 13.66 12.09
N ASP A 405 4.79 13.13 10.89
CA ASP A 405 4.28 13.71 9.65
C ASP A 405 2.98 13.03 9.21
N VAL A 406 1.98 13.81 8.83
CA VAL A 406 0.68 13.26 8.39
C VAL A 406 0.81 12.63 7.01
N LEU A 407 0.11 11.51 6.78
CA LEU A 407 0.20 10.76 5.52
C LEU A 407 1.64 10.41 5.12
N ALA A 408 2.48 10.06 6.09
CA ALA A 408 3.89 9.77 5.84
C ALA A 408 4.05 8.52 4.96
N GLY A 409 3.27 7.47 5.22
CA GLY A 409 3.38 6.19 4.57
C GLY A 409 4.79 5.61 4.67
N VAL A 410 5.15 4.81 3.66
CA VAL A 410 6.51 4.31 3.47
C VAL A 410 6.85 4.30 1.99
N ALA A 411 8.13 4.43 1.64
CA ALA A 411 8.57 4.34 0.24
C ALA A 411 8.38 2.93 -0.32
N ILE A 412 8.77 1.93 0.48
CA ILE A 412 8.72 0.51 0.14
C ILE A 412 8.21 -0.25 1.37
N PRO A 413 7.02 -0.88 1.29
CA PRO A 413 6.39 -1.54 2.45
C PRO A 413 7.05 -2.87 2.82
N GLU A 414 7.87 -3.45 1.94
CA GLU A 414 8.57 -4.70 2.23
C GLU A 414 10.02 -4.49 2.68
N PRO A 415 10.35 -4.79 3.94
CA PRO A 415 11.74 -4.73 4.42
C PRO A 415 12.60 -5.80 3.74
N GLU A 416 11.99 -6.92 3.34
CA GLU A 416 12.66 -8.10 2.79
C GLU A 416 12.71 -8.11 1.26
N ALA A 417 13.78 -8.68 0.68
CA ALA A 417 13.87 -8.90 -0.76
C ALA A 417 12.84 -9.94 -1.26
N ARG A 418 12.27 -9.69 -2.45
CA ARG A 418 11.25 -10.53 -3.09
C ARG A 418 11.79 -11.88 -3.55
N SER A 419 13.03 -11.94 -4.02
CA SER A 419 13.67 -13.19 -4.47
C SER A 419 14.90 -13.50 -3.63
N ARG A 420 15.00 -14.76 -3.18
CA ARG A 420 16.05 -15.27 -2.26
C ARG A 420 16.57 -16.62 -2.73
N PRO A 421 17.85 -16.96 -2.47
CA PRO A 421 18.40 -18.23 -2.92
C PRO A 421 17.67 -19.43 -2.30
N SER A 422 17.39 -20.45 -3.13
CA SER A 422 16.77 -21.69 -2.67
C SER A 422 17.56 -22.33 -1.52
N GLY A 423 16.96 -22.40 -0.33
CA GLY A 423 17.58 -22.92 0.89
C GLY A 423 17.71 -21.90 2.02
N ASP A 424 17.18 -20.68 1.86
CA ASP A 424 16.94 -19.77 2.98
C ASP A 424 15.85 -20.34 3.91
N ILE A 425 16.14 -20.42 5.21
CA ILE A 425 15.35 -21.23 6.16
C ILE A 425 14.27 -20.39 6.87
N THR A 426 14.06 -19.14 6.45
CA THR A 426 13.17 -18.17 7.11
C THR A 426 11.89 -17.85 6.35
N GLY A 427 11.65 -18.43 5.17
CA GLY A 427 10.38 -18.24 4.43
C GLY A 427 10.19 -19.30 3.35
N GLU A 428 8.95 -19.74 3.16
CA GLU A 428 8.52 -20.81 2.25
C GLU A 428 9.18 -20.79 0.84
N PRO A 429 9.52 -21.95 0.24
CA PRO A 429 10.18 -22.00 -1.06
C PRO A 429 9.21 -22.04 -2.25
N GLY A 430 9.31 -21.02 -3.11
CA GLY A 430 9.50 -21.11 -4.58
C GLY A 430 8.30 -21.38 -5.52
N GLN A 431 8.33 -20.76 -6.71
CA GLN A 431 8.19 -21.47 -7.99
C GLN A 431 8.80 -20.70 -9.17
N GLY A 432 9.67 -21.39 -9.90
CA GLY A 432 10.06 -21.02 -11.25
C GLY A 432 8.98 -21.37 -12.28
N SER A 433 9.05 -20.67 -13.41
CA SER A 433 8.56 -21.04 -14.76
C SER A 433 7.43 -22.09 -14.82
N GLY A 434 6.20 -21.62 -14.86
CA GLY A 434 5.02 -22.40 -15.25
C GLY A 434 3.89 -21.46 -15.66
N ASN A 435 3.25 -21.73 -16.80
CA ASN A 435 2.11 -20.97 -17.34
C ASN A 435 0.82 -21.13 -16.49
N GLN A 436 0.88 -20.82 -15.21
CA GLN A 436 -0.29 -20.67 -14.35
C GLN A 436 -0.35 -19.21 -13.92
N GLN A 437 -1.41 -18.55 -14.36
CA GLN A 437 -1.82 -17.23 -13.89
C GLN A 437 -2.07 -17.36 -12.38
N SER A 438 -1.05 -17.03 -11.57
CA SER A 438 -1.20 -16.89 -10.12
C SER A 438 -2.30 -15.87 -9.87
N ALA A 439 -3.19 -16.16 -8.91
CA ALA A 439 -4.08 -15.13 -8.39
C ALA A 439 -3.21 -13.92 -7.99
N PRO A 440 -3.60 -12.69 -8.35
CA PRO A 440 -2.85 -11.51 -7.94
C PRO A 440 -2.70 -11.52 -6.42
N LEU A 441 -1.47 -11.31 -5.94
CA LEU A 441 -1.19 -11.19 -4.50
C LEU A 441 -2.10 -10.10 -3.89
N PRO A 442 -2.44 -10.20 -2.60
CA PRO A 442 -3.08 -9.10 -1.86
C PRO A 442 -2.34 -7.79 -2.07
N VAL A 443 -3.08 -6.67 -2.10
CA VAL A 443 -2.49 -5.33 -2.23
C VAL A 443 -1.59 -5.09 -1.03
N ASP A 444 -0.34 -4.75 -1.31
CA ASP A 444 0.63 -4.36 -0.30
C ASP A 444 0.91 -2.87 -0.47
N THR A 445 0.23 -2.08 0.36
CA THR A 445 0.06 -0.64 0.21
C THR A 445 1.14 0.09 0.99
N SER A 446 1.69 1.14 0.39
CA SER A 446 2.67 2.02 1.02
C SER A 446 2.05 3.33 1.55
N ILE A 447 0.72 3.42 1.56
CA ILE A 447 -0.04 4.64 1.88
C ILE A 447 -0.69 4.56 3.26
N ASP A 448 -0.74 5.69 3.94
CA ASP A 448 -1.55 5.87 5.15
C ASP A 448 -2.96 6.35 4.76
N ALA A 449 -3.91 6.15 5.67
CA ALA A 449 -5.29 6.57 5.53
C ALA A 449 -5.78 7.34 6.76
N ILE A 450 -6.56 8.40 6.52
CA ILE A 450 -7.33 9.13 7.53
C ILE A 450 -8.80 9.01 7.13
N ARG A 451 -9.62 8.53 8.04
CA ARG A 451 -11.06 8.34 7.85
C ARG A 451 -11.83 9.12 8.89
N LEU A 452 -12.79 9.93 8.45
CA LEU A 452 -13.76 10.58 9.32
C LEU A 452 -15.13 9.96 9.03
N PHE A 453 -15.70 9.31 10.03
CA PHE A 453 -17.01 8.69 9.98
C PHE A 453 -18.03 9.64 10.61
N PHE A 454 -19.20 9.73 10.00
CA PHE A 454 -20.30 10.57 10.44
C PHE A 454 -21.57 9.73 10.51
N ASP A 455 -22.33 9.95 11.57
CA ASP A 455 -23.70 9.48 11.74
C ASP A 455 -24.61 10.66 11.44
N THR A 456 -25.13 10.74 10.21
CA THR A 456 -25.88 11.91 9.75
C THR A 456 -27.37 11.86 10.05
N ASP A 457 -27.90 10.67 10.37
CA ASP A 457 -29.28 10.47 10.80
C ASP A 457 -29.48 10.32 12.31
N ASP A 458 -28.37 10.37 13.08
CA ASP A 458 -28.31 10.20 14.53
C ASP A 458 -28.93 8.86 14.99
N ASP A 459 -28.87 7.82 14.15
CA ASP A 459 -29.36 6.48 14.46
C ASP A 459 -28.17 5.48 14.48
N PRO A 460 -27.73 5.04 15.67
CA PRO A 460 -26.55 4.19 15.80
C PRO A 460 -26.76 2.78 15.20
N PHE A 461 -27.99 2.44 14.81
CA PHE A 461 -28.33 1.14 14.22
C PHE A 461 -28.36 1.15 12.69
N THR A 462 -28.17 2.31 12.05
CA THR A 462 -28.15 2.44 10.58
C THR A 462 -26.80 2.96 10.10
N GLY A 463 -26.13 2.21 9.23
CA GLY A 463 -24.79 2.57 8.75
C GLY A 463 -23.76 1.50 9.07
N TYR A 464 -22.48 1.85 8.91
CA TYR A 464 -21.34 1.00 9.22
C TYR A 464 -21.14 0.87 10.73
N GLN A 465 -21.02 -0.37 11.21
CA GLN A 465 -20.92 -0.74 12.64
C GLN A 465 -19.64 -1.53 12.98
N GLY A 466 -18.69 -1.62 12.05
CA GLY A 466 -17.53 -2.52 12.17
C GLY A 466 -16.38 -2.03 13.04
N LEU A 467 -16.42 -0.77 13.51
CA LEU A 467 -15.44 -0.24 14.46
C LEU A 467 -16.00 -0.37 15.89
N GLU A 468 -15.14 -0.38 16.92
CA GLU A 468 -15.54 -0.42 18.35
C GLU A 468 -16.33 0.83 18.82
N VAL A 469 -16.88 1.58 17.88
CA VAL A 469 -17.56 2.84 18.06
C VAL A 469 -19.06 2.59 17.99
N GLN A 470 -19.78 3.08 19.00
CA GLN A 470 -21.24 3.03 19.08
C GLN A 470 -21.90 4.08 18.15
N MET A 471 -21.54 4.09 16.86
CA MET A 471 -22.17 4.93 15.84
C MET A 471 -22.47 4.13 14.58
N GLY A 472 -23.64 4.38 13.99
CA GLY A 472 -24.03 3.85 12.69
C GLY A 472 -23.53 4.81 11.63
N ALA A 473 -22.28 4.67 11.19
CA ALA A 473 -21.72 5.66 10.27
C ALA A 473 -22.33 5.51 8.87
N ASP A 474 -23.11 6.49 8.44
CA ASP A 474 -23.77 6.49 7.12
C ASP A 474 -22.97 7.30 6.07
N THR A 475 -21.98 8.07 6.51
CA THR A 475 -21.12 8.90 5.67
C THR A 475 -19.66 8.79 6.14
N MET A 476 -18.73 8.69 5.20
CA MET A 476 -17.29 8.64 5.49
C MET A 476 -16.52 9.57 4.57
N ILE A 477 -15.61 10.37 5.13
CA ILE A 477 -14.51 10.99 4.39
C ILE A 477 -13.31 10.06 4.48
N GLU A 478 -12.66 9.80 3.35
CA GLU A 478 -11.40 9.06 3.27
C GLU A 478 -10.36 9.90 2.55
N ILE A 479 -9.24 10.13 3.24
CA ILE A 479 -8.04 10.73 2.69
C ILE A 479 -6.93 9.70 2.78
N THR A 480 -6.22 9.49 1.67
CA THR A 480 -5.03 8.63 1.66
C THR A 480 -3.83 9.39 1.12
N GLY A 481 -2.62 8.97 1.48
CA GLY A 481 -1.40 9.59 1.00
C GLY A 481 -0.12 8.89 1.44
N HIS A 482 0.99 9.36 0.90
CA HIS A 482 2.36 8.97 1.27
C HIS A 482 3.29 10.20 1.11
N PHE A 483 4.38 10.28 1.86
CA PHE A 483 5.29 11.44 1.97
C PHE A 483 4.59 12.78 2.28
N GLY A 484 3.46 12.76 2.97
CA GLY A 484 2.63 13.94 3.21
C GLY A 484 1.95 14.49 1.95
N VAL A 485 1.91 13.70 0.86
CA VAL A 485 1.22 14.03 -0.38
C VAL A 485 -0.12 13.30 -0.42
N ILE A 486 -1.21 14.06 -0.55
CA ILE A 486 -2.57 13.53 -0.67
C ILE A 486 -2.73 12.82 -2.03
N SER A 487 -2.98 11.51 -2.02
CA SER A 487 -3.27 10.71 -3.23
C SER A 487 -4.78 10.58 -3.48
N GLN A 488 -5.60 10.53 -2.44
CA GLN A 488 -7.06 10.50 -2.51
C GLN A 488 -7.67 11.42 -1.47
N ARG A 489 -8.79 12.06 -1.80
CA ARG A 489 -9.63 12.83 -0.86
C ARG A 489 -11.09 12.80 -1.29
N VAL A 490 -11.87 11.97 -0.64
CA VAL A 490 -13.24 11.66 -1.09
C VAL A 490 -14.19 11.57 0.07
N ILE A 491 -15.45 11.93 -0.17
CA ILE A 491 -16.58 11.62 0.71
C ILE A 491 -17.43 10.54 0.05
N LYS A 492 -17.89 9.58 0.85
CA LYS A 492 -18.63 8.38 0.44
C LYS A 492 -19.83 8.20 1.35
N ALA A 493 -20.92 7.67 0.79
CA ALA A 493 -22.09 7.23 1.55
C ALA A 493 -21.98 5.72 1.81
N TYR A 494 -22.47 5.26 2.96
CA TYR A 494 -22.48 3.84 3.29
C TYR A 494 -23.43 3.07 2.36
N THR A 495 -23.01 1.86 1.95
CA THR A 495 -23.79 0.98 1.06
C THR A 495 -23.79 -0.48 1.50
N GLY A 496 -23.07 -0.81 2.57
CA GLY A 496 -22.99 -2.16 3.13
C GLY A 496 -24.17 -2.53 4.00
N ASP A 497 -24.05 -3.68 4.66
CA ASP A 497 -24.95 -4.16 5.72
C ASP A 497 -24.12 -4.43 6.98
N GLY A 498 -24.49 -3.81 8.11
CA GLY A 498 -23.84 -4.03 9.41
C GLY A 498 -22.37 -3.59 9.46
N ASP A 499 -21.45 -4.55 9.64
CA ASP A 499 -20.01 -4.34 9.76
C ASP A 499 -19.26 -4.49 8.42
N ASP A 500 -19.96 -4.65 7.29
CA ASP A 500 -19.32 -4.71 5.98
C ASP A 500 -18.74 -3.35 5.59
N PHE A 501 -17.44 -3.29 5.28
CA PHE A 501 -16.74 -2.08 4.88
C PHE A 501 -17.01 -1.76 3.39
N ALA A 502 -18.27 -1.50 3.07
CA ALA A 502 -18.74 -1.24 1.71
C ALA A 502 -19.30 0.18 1.55
N TRP A 503 -18.57 1.00 0.80
CA TRP A 503 -18.88 2.41 0.59
C TRP A 503 -19.23 2.70 -0.88
N GLY A 504 -20.12 3.67 -1.08
CA GLY A 504 -20.63 4.08 -2.38
C GLY A 504 -19.64 4.91 -3.21
N SER A 505 -20.18 5.68 -4.16
CA SER A 505 -19.36 6.43 -5.11
C SER A 505 -18.58 7.58 -4.46
N ASP A 506 -17.34 7.73 -4.91
CA ASP A 506 -16.43 8.78 -4.49
C ASP A 506 -16.86 10.17 -4.99
N THR A 507 -16.99 11.12 -4.06
CA THR A 507 -17.10 12.55 -4.39
C THR A 507 -15.88 13.29 -3.87
N SER A 508 -15.13 13.96 -4.74
CA SER A 508 -13.93 14.72 -4.33
C SER A 508 -14.29 15.85 -3.38
N ILE A 509 -13.44 16.05 -2.37
CA ILE A 509 -13.50 17.18 -1.43
C ILE A 509 -12.24 18.05 -1.54
N ASP A 510 -12.22 19.16 -0.81
CA ASP A 510 -11.02 19.99 -0.66
C ASP A 510 -10.24 19.53 0.57
N ALA A 511 -8.93 19.31 0.41
CA ALA A 511 -8.01 19.00 1.50
C ALA A 511 -6.59 19.51 1.18
N ALA A 512 -5.82 19.78 2.22
CA ALA A 512 -4.42 20.19 2.14
C ALA A 512 -3.63 19.71 3.38
N ALA A 513 -2.40 19.28 3.17
CA ALA A 513 -1.51 18.78 4.22
C ALA A 513 -0.16 19.51 4.20
N ALA A 514 0.45 19.70 5.37
CA ALA A 514 1.87 20.07 5.49
C ALA A 514 2.45 19.66 6.85
N GLY A 515 3.58 18.94 6.81
CA GLY A 515 4.24 18.44 8.02
C GLY A 515 3.32 17.53 8.82
N SER A 516 3.09 17.89 10.08
CA SER A 516 2.25 17.12 11.01
C SER A 516 0.76 17.45 10.94
N GLU A 517 0.35 18.37 10.07
CA GLU A 517 -1.00 18.96 10.07
C GLU A 517 -1.72 18.72 8.73
N ILE A 518 -3.02 18.47 8.82
CA ILE A 518 -3.92 18.34 7.67
C ILE A 518 -5.24 19.07 7.92
N GLU A 519 -5.78 19.68 6.87
CA GLU A 519 -7.07 20.33 6.88
C GLU A 519 -7.92 19.88 5.68
N LEU A 520 -9.23 19.86 5.87
CA LEU A 520 -10.19 19.48 4.83
C LEU A 520 -11.51 20.21 5.03
N GLU A 521 -12.30 20.31 3.95
CA GLU A 521 -13.64 20.88 4.00
C GLU A 521 -14.60 20.07 3.12
N ALA A 522 -15.75 19.74 3.68
CA ALA A 522 -16.79 18.97 2.99
C ALA A 522 -18.19 19.44 3.37
N TYR A 523 -19.16 19.13 2.51
CA TYR A 523 -20.57 19.21 2.87
C TYR A 523 -20.97 17.90 3.54
N ILE A 524 -21.30 17.94 4.83
CA ILE A 524 -21.82 16.80 5.57
C ILE A 524 -23.35 16.86 5.51
N PRO A 525 -24.04 15.84 4.97
CA PRO A 525 -25.50 15.77 5.05
C PRO A 525 -25.96 15.74 6.52
N GLY A 526 -27.11 16.33 6.86
CA GLY A 526 -27.68 16.15 8.21
C GLY A 526 -26.94 16.89 9.34
N SER A 527 -26.70 16.18 10.44
CA SER A 527 -25.96 16.61 11.64
C SER A 527 -24.47 16.37 11.43
N ASP A 528 -23.62 17.39 11.64
CA ASP A 528 -22.15 17.25 11.65
C ASP A 528 -21.57 17.16 13.08
N SER A 529 -22.47 17.03 14.07
CA SER A 529 -22.13 17.05 15.49
C SER A 529 -21.47 15.76 15.99
N SER A 530 -21.67 14.64 15.30
CA SER A 530 -21.19 13.31 15.66
C SER A 530 -20.20 12.80 14.63
N TYR A 531 -18.93 12.73 15.00
CA TYR A 531 -17.88 12.23 14.12
C TYR A 531 -16.85 11.38 14.88
N TYR A 532 -16.32 10.40 14.17
CA TYR A 532 -15.21 9.56 14.63
C TYR A 532 -14.08 9.62 13.62
N ILE A 533 -12.88 9.89 14.11
CA ILE A 533 -11.63 9.98 13.37
C ILE A 533 -10.90 8.67 13.57
N HIS A 534 -10.44 8.07 12.48
CA HIS A 534 -9.66 6.85 12.50
C HIS A 534 -8.49 7.00 11.53
N LEU A 535 -7.28 6.81 12.03
CA LEU A 535 -6.05 6.83 11.25
C LEU A 535 -5.53 5.39 11.14
N THR A 536 -5.09 5.02 9.94
CA THR A 536 -4.50 3.71 9.68
C THR A 536 -3.17 3.93 8.95
N SER A 537 -2.10 3.39 9.50
CA SER A 537 -0.77 3.36 8.87
C SER A 537 -0.73 2.29 7.78
N TRP A 538 0.22 2.42 6.85
CA TRP A 538 0.49 1.44 5.79
C TRP A 538 0.67 -0.01 6.30
N ASP A 539 1.16 -0.18 7.53
CA ASP A 539 1.39 -1.47 8.20
C ASP A 539 0.22 -1.94 9.09
N ASN A 540 -0.92 -1.25 9.02
CA ASN A 540 -2.14 -1.48 9.81
C ASN A 540 -2.00 -1.16 11.31
N GLU A 541 -1.01 -0.36 11.73
CA GLU A 541 -1.14 0.35 13.00
C GLU A 541 -2.30 1.34 12.90
N GLU A 542 -3.01 1.55 14.00
CA GLU A 542 -4.23 2.35 14.03
C GLU A 542 -4.20 3.33 15.20
N ASP A 543 -4.85 4.47 14.98
CA ASP A 543 -5.18 5.43 16.03
C ASP A 543 -6.59 5.98 15.81
N SER A 544 -7.22 6.50 16.87
CA SER A 544 -8.57 7.03 16.74
C SER A 544 -8.97 8.02 17.81
N ALA A 545 -9.73 9.01 17.37
CA ALA A 545 -10.30 10.06 18.20
C ALA A 545 -11.75 10.30 17.81
N GLY A 546 -12.54 10.98 18.64
CA GLY A 546 -13.84 11.43 18.15
C GLY A 546 -14.77 11.94 19.21
N PHE A 547 -15.77 12.68 18.73
CA PHE A 547 -16.84 13.20 19.53
C PHE A 547 -18.13 12.54 19.04
N SER A 548 -18.63 11.55 19.78
CA SER A 548 -20.03 11.17 19.64
C SER A 548 -20.86 12.21 20.38
N GLN A 549 -21.52 13.10 19.65
CA GLN A 549 -22.70 13.73 20.20
C GLN A 549 -23.79 12.66 20.14
N GLN A 550 -23.75 11.74 21.10
CA GLN A 550 -25.03 11.26 21.58
C GLN A 550 -25.74 12.55 22.02
N GLU A 551 -26.67 13.07 21.20
CA GLU A 551 -27.79 13.72 21.84
C GLU A 551 -28.21 12.67 22.86
N ASP A 552 -27.97 12.98 24.13
CA ASP A 552 -28.82 12.58 25.23
C ASP A 552 -30.25 12.93 24.78
N LYS A 553 -30.82 12.12 23.88
CA LYS A 553 -32.21 12.19 23.44
C LYS A 553 -33.10 11.58 24.51
N PHE A 554 -32.54 11.39 25.70
CA PHE A 554 -33.20 11.46 26.99
C PHE A 554 -32.38 12.44 27.83
N GLY A 555 -32.83 13.69 27.86
CA GLY A 555 -31.99 14.82 28.24
C GLY A 555 -31.20 14.65 29.54
N SER A 556 -29.96 15.15 29.53
CA SER A 556 -29.07 15.26 30.69
C SER A 556 -28.87 13.93 31.38
N ARG A 557 -27.81 13.18 31.05
CA ARG A 557 -27.29 12.07 31.87
C ARG A 557 -27.31 12.45 33.34
N GLY A 558 -28.33 11.97 34.04
CA GLY A 558 -28.49 12.22 35.45
C GLY A 558 -27.41 11.44 36.18
N THR A 559 -26.87 11.97 37.26
CA THR A 559 -26.33 11.06 38.26
C THR A 559 -27.52 10.25 38.79
N PRO A 560 -27.49 8.90 38.78
CA PRO A 560 -28.58 8.12 39.34
C PRO A 560 -28.79 8.52 40.80
N SER A 561 -30.01 8.40 41.30
CA SER A 561 -30.27 8.63 42.71
C SER A 561 -31.14 7.50 43.23
N ILE A 562 -30.51 6.52 43.87
CA ILE A 562 -31.20 5.38 44.48
C ILE A 562 -32.27 5.92 45.45
N PRO A 563 -33.57 5.62 45.23
CA PRO A 563 -34.63 6.13 46.09
C PRO A 563 -34.49 5.66 47.54
N ALA A 564 -35.16 6.38 48.44
CA ALA A 564 -35.31 5.94 49.82
C ALA A 564 -35.91 4.51 49.88
N TRP A 565 -35.36 3.67 50.75
CA TRP A 565 -35.69 2.25 50.88
C TRP A 565 -37.18 1.98 51.15
N ASN A 566 -37.86 2.92 51.81
CA ASN A 566 -39.27 2.85 52.17
C ASN A 566 -40.16 3.67 51.24
N SER A 567 -39.63 4.15 50.12
CA SER A 567 -40.46 4.85 49.13
C SER A 567 -41.52 3.90 48.58
N GLY A 568 -42.69 4.44 48.26
CA GLY A 568 -43.76 3.68 47.61
C GLY A 568 -43.46 3.30 46.15
N ASN A 569 -42.28 3.67 45.64
CA ASN A 569 -41.89 3.60 44.24
C ASN A 569 -41.37 2.22 43.82
N TRP A 570 -40.78 1.49 44.77
CA TRP A 570 -40.28 0.15 44.52
C TRP A 570 -41.45 -0.79 44.15
N GLU A 571 -41.23 -1.71 43.23
CA GLU A 571 -42.15 -2.77 42.84
C GLU A 571 -41.52 -4.15 43.08
N ILE A 572 -42.34 -5.17 43.31
CA ILE A 572 -41.86 -6.54 43.59
C ILE A 572 -41.54 -7.23 42.27
N LEU A 573 -40.37 -7.86 42.19
CA LEU A 573 -39.90 -8.63 41.05
C LEU A 573 -39.93 -10.12 41.39
N GLY A 574 -38.95 -10.63 42.14
CA GLY A 574 -38.83 -12.06 42.48
C GLY A 574 -38.90 -12.33 43.98
N ALA A 575 -39.67 -13.34 44.36
CA ALA A 575 -39.70 -13.82 45.75
C ALA A 575 -38.41 -14.58 46.07
N ASP A 576 -37.98 -14.51 47.32
CA ASP A 576 -36.98 -15.44 47.84
C ASP A 576 -37.35 -16.90 47.47
N ASN A 577 -36.34 -17.69 47.09
CA ASN A 577 -36.49 -19.08 46.72
C ASN A 577 -35.71 -20.05 47.62
N ASN A 578 -34.75 -19.58 48.42
CA ASN A 578 -33.86 -20.46 49.18
C ASN A 578 -33.45 -19.87 50.54
N ASP A 579 -34.35 -19.99 51.52
CA ASP A 579 -34.10 -19.77 52.96
C ASP A 579 -32.73 -20.31 53.41
N ALA A 580 -31.72 -19.43 53.40
CA ALA A 580 -30.36 -19.83 53.70
C ALA A 580 -30.19 -19.99 55.21
N SER A 581 -29.09 -20.58 55.64
CA SER A 581 -28.83 -20.67 57.08
C SER A 581 -28.62 -19.28 57.66
N THR A 582 -29.02 -19.04 58.91
CA THR A 582 -28.87 -17.75 59.63
C THR A 582 -27.44 -17.18 59.72
N ASN A 583 -26.43 -17.91 59.23
CA ASN A 583 -25.03 -17.48 59.18
C ASN A 583 -24.54 -17.20 57.76
N ALA A 584 -25.37 -17.38 56.73
CA ALA A 584 -25.05 -17.13 55.33
C ALA A 584 -25.57 -15.75 54.89
N ALA A 585 -25.11 -15.27 53.73
CA ALA A 585 -25.65 -14.07 53.09
C ALA A 585 -27.07 -14.34 52.58
N ASP A 586 -28.07 -14.15 53.44
CA ASP A 586 -29.46 -14.55 53.20
C ASP A 586 -30.35 -13.35 52.84
N ILE A 587 -31.18 -13.48 51.80
CA ILE A 587 -32.16 -12.45 51.47
C ILE A 587 -33.29 -12.54 52.50
N PHE A 588 -33.64 -11.40 53.09
CA PHE A 588 -34.57 -11.32 54.20
C PHE A 588 -35.89 -12.04 53.89
N ASN A 589 -36.26 -13.04 54.69
CA ASN A 589 -37.49 -13.81 54.46
C ASN A 589 -38.25 -14.10 55.76
N THR A 590 -39.30 -13.32 56.03
CA THR A 590 -40.18 -13.55 57.19
C THR A 590 -41.40 -14.42 56.89
N ASP A 591 -41.55 -14.94 55.66
CA ASP A 591 -42.76 -15.57 55.12
C ASP A 591 -44.04 -14.72 55.34
N SER A 592 -43.89 -13.42 55.60
CA SER A 592 -45.00 -12.56 56.03
C SER A 592 -45.84 -12.03 54.86
N GLY A 593 -45.35 -12.25 53.62
CA GLY A 593 -45.90 -11.67 52.40
C GLY A 593 -45.59 -10.18 52.27
N SER A 594 -44.56 -9.71 53.00
CA SER A 594 -44.09 -8.34 52.93
C SER A 594 -43.32 -8.14 51.64
N ARG A 595 -43.42 -6.95 51.05
CA ARG A 595 -42.60 -6.55 49.90
C ARG A 595 -41.08 -6.65 50.15
N TYR A 596 -40.68 -6.60 51.42
CA TYR A 596 -39.29 -6.70 51.84
C TYR A 596 -38.74 -8.13 51.75
N ASP A 597 -39.61 -9.12 51.55
CA ASP A 597 -39.26 -10.54 51.35
C ASP A 597 -38.91 -10.86 49.86
N ASN A 598 -38.56 -9.84 49.06
CA ASN A 598 -38.45 -9.97 47.60
C ASN A 598 -37.32 -9.10 47.02
N LEU A 599 -36.78 -9.51 45.87
CA LEU A 599 -36.11 -8.59 44.95
C LEU A 599 -37.13 -7.57 44.47
N MET A 600 -36.77 -6.30 44.61
CA MET A 600 -37.55 -5.17 44.14
C MET A 600 -36.79 -4.41 43.07
N TYR A 601 -37.54 -3.73 42.22
CA TYR A 601 -36.98 -2.80 41.25
C TYR A 601 -37.73 -1.46 41.26
N TYR A 602 -37.10 -0.44 40.72
CA TYR A 602 -37.73 0.85 40.44
C TYR A 602 -37.18 1.38 39.13
N TYR A 603 -38.07 1.83 38.27
CA TYR A 603 -37.73 2.58 37.07
C TYR A 603 -38.28 3.99 37.20
N ASP A 604 -37.41 4.98 37.14
CA ASP A 604 -37.77 6.38 37.40
C ASP A 604 -38.24 7.15 36.15
N GLY A 605 -38.26 6.49 34.99
CA GLY A 605 -38.56 7.13 33.71
C GLY A 605 -37.34 7.75 33.03
N SER A 606 -36.12 7.56 33.56
CA SER A 606 -34.85 8.00 32.98
C SER A 606 -34.11 6.86 32.27
N GLU A 607 -32.77 6.92 32.20
CA GLU A 607 -31.91 5.84 31.69
C GLU A 607 -31.54 4.80 32.77
N PHE A 608 -31.90 5.03 34.04
CA PHE A 608 -31.49 4.15 35.14
C PHE A 608 -32.58 3.21 35.60
N LEU A 609 -32.18 1.96 35.81
CA LEU A 609 -32.96 0.94 36.48
C LEU A 609 -32.33 0.65 37.85
N TYR A 610 -33.16 0.64 38.88
CA TYR A 610 -32.73 0.44 40.25
C TYR A 610 -33.22 -0.89 40.76
N PHE A 611 -32.38 -1.61 41.51
CA PHE A 611 -32.71 -2.85 42.20
C PHE A 611 -32.44 -2.72 43.68
N GLN A 612 -33.26 -3.40 44.49
CA GLN A 612 -33.07 -3.47 45.93
C GLN A 612 -33.58 -4.78 46.49
N PHE A 613 -32.87 -5.32 47.48
CA PHE A 613 -33.36 -6.38 48.35
C PHE A 613 -32.86 -6.16 49.79
N PHE A 614 -33.53 -6.79 50.74
CA PHE A 614 -33.15 -6.78 52.15
C PHE A 614 -32.43 -8.08 52.48
N VAL A 615 -31.57 -8.07 53.48
CA VAL A 615 -30.82 -9.25 53.92
C VAL A 615 -31.01 -9.47 55.42
N GLU A 616 -30.83 -10.70 55.91
CA GLU A 616 -31.02 -11.07 57.33
C GLU A 616 -29.83 -10.75 58.26
N ALA A 617 -28.65 -10.51 57.68
CA ALA A 617 -27.43 -10.23 58.40
C ALA A 617 -26.77 -8.96 57.86
N ASP A 618 -25.99 -8.28 58.71
CA ASP A 618 -25.20 -7.08 58.37
C ASP A 618 -24.48 -7.28 57.02
N PRO A 619 -24.95 -6.65 55.92
CA PRO A 619 -24.31 -6.90 54.64
C PRO A 619 -22.82 -6.46 54.68
N THR A 620 -21.88 -7.14 54.02
CA THR A 620 -20.47 -6.67 53.91
C THR A 620 -19.92 -6.97 52.53
N ALA A 621 -19.81 -5.96 51.66
CA ALA A 621 -19.42 -6.15 50.26
C ALA A 621 -17.94 -6.57 50.04
N ASP A 622 -17.08 -6.50 51.07
CA ASP A 622 -15.71 -7.02 50.98
C ASP A 622 -15.64 -8.55 50.99
N ASP A 623 -16.56 -9.21 51.70
CA ASP A 623 -16.54 -10.66 51.92
C ASP A 623 -17.78 -11.36 51.31
N VAL A 624 -18.77 -10.59 50.85
CA VAL A 624 -20.03 -11.09 50.30
C VAL A 624 -20.28 -10.49 48.92
N THR A 625 -20.60 -11.33 47.95
CA THR A 625 -21.08 -10.89 46.64
C THR A 625 -22.59 -10.73 46.66
N TYR A 626 -23.08 -9.57 46.21
CA TYR A 626 -24.48 -9.27 45.93
C TYR A 626 -24.65 -8.98 44.45
N ALA A 627 -25.52 -9.70 43.74
CA ALA A 627 -25.70 -9.47 42.31
C ALA A 627 -27.15 -9.60 41.84
N VAL A 628 -27.46 -8.91 40.75
CA VAL A 628 -28.71 -9.04 40.02
C VAL A 628 -28.40 -9.43 38.57
N LEU A 629 -28.89 -10.59 38.16
CA LEU A 629 -28.77 -11.10 36.80
C LEU A 629 -30.01 -10.72 35.97
N MET A 630 -29.77 -10.45 34.69
CA MET A 630 -30.75 -9.93 33.73
C MET A 630 -30.65 -10.69 32.41
N ASN A 631 -31.80 -11.07 31.86
CA ASN A 631 -31.91 -11.69 30.54
C ASN A 631 -32.47 -10.67 29.55
N ASP A 632 -31.94 -10.65 28.33
CA ASP A 632 -32.34 -9.72 27.25
C ASP A 632 -33.37 -10.37 26.30
N GLY A 633 -34.39 -11.00 26.86
CA GLY A 633 -35.55 -11.52 26.12
C GLY A 633 -35.29 -12.67 25.15
N SER A 634 -34.06 -13.20 25.04
CA SER A 634 -33.81 -14.44 24.31
C SER A 634 -34.44 -15.60 25.09
N SER A 635 -35.28 -16.41 24.44
CA SER A 635 -36.02 -17.51 25.08
C SER A 635 -35.14 -18.73 25.35
N ASP A 636 -33.92 -18.50 25.86
CA ASP A 636 -32.87 -19.50 26.08
C ASP A 636 -32.72 -19.90 27.56
N SER A 637 -33.48 -19.28 28.48
CA SER A 637 -33.45 -19.52 29.93
C SER A 637 -32.11 -19.21 30.63
N ASN A 638 -31.26 -18.38 30.02
CA ASN A 638 -30.00 -17.91 30.60
C ASN A 638 -30.00 -16.40 30.88
N TYR A 639 -28.91 -15.90 31.45
CA TYR A 639 -28.70 -14.47 31.72
C TYR A 639 -27.57 -13.93 30.85
N ASP A 640 -27.73 -12.69 30.42
CA ASP A 640 -26.86 -12.03 29.44
C ASP A 640 -26.05 -10.91 30.09
N TYR A 641 -26.64 -10.26 31.08
CA TYR A 641 -26.08 -9.14 31.81
C TYR A 641 -26.22 -9.37 33.32
N LEU A 642 -25.32 -8.79 34.10
CA LEU A 642 -25.51 -8.65 35.54
C LEU A 642 -24.80 -7.41 36.09
N ILE A 643 -25.25 -6.97 37.25
CA ILE A 643 -24.51 -6.03 38.09
C ILE A 643 -24.24 -6.68 39.44
N ALA A 644 -22.99 -6.63 39.91
CA ALA A 644 -22.56 -7.24 41.16
C ALA A 644 -21.74 -6.27 42.02
N SER A 645 -21.79 -6.43 43.34
CA SER A 645 -20.83 -5.81 44.24
C SER A 645 -19.42 -6.30 43.90
N TYR A 646 -18.48 -5.36 43.86
CA TYR A 646 -17.08 -5.62 43.54
C TYR A 646 -16.15 -5.21 44.69
N SER A 647 -16.52 -4.17 45.45
CA SER A 647 -15.86 -3.77 46.71
C SER A 647 -16.85 -3.04 47.61
N VAL A 648 -16.42 -2.62 48.81
CA VAL A 648 -17.26 -1.90 49.80
C VAL A 648 -18.24 -0.87 49.22
N ASP A 649 -17.82 -0.08 48.23
CA ASP A 649 -18.59 1.04 47.68
C ASP A 649 -18.70 0.99 46.14
N CYS A 650 -18.38 -0.17 45.53
CA CYS A 650 -18.37 -0.32 44.08
C CYS A 650 -19.23 -1.48 43.62
N ALA A 651 -20.00 -1.24 42.57
CA ALA A 651 -20.60 -2.28 41.76
C ALA A 651 -19.91 -2.34 40.39
N ARG A 652 -19.90 -3.51 39.78
CA ARG A 652 -19.41 -3.72 38.42
C ARG A 652 -20.50 -4.35 37.57
N VAL A 653 -20.62 -3.89 36.34
CA VAL A 653 -21.50 -4.43 35.30
C VAL A 653 -20.73 -5.45 34.48
N TYR A 654 -21.38 -6.57 34.17
CA TYR A 654 -20.77 -7.67 33.42
C TYR A 654 -21.69 -8.14 32.30
N THR A 655 -21.08 -8.53 31.18
CA THR A 655 -21.73 -9.19 30.05
C THR A 655 -21.24 -10.63 29.89
N TRP A 656 -22.13 -11.54 29.53
CA TRP A 656 -21.78 -12.92 29.25
C TRP A 656 -21.14 -13.05 27.86
N SER A 657 -19.90 -13.52 27.80
CA SER A 657 -19.19 -13.75 26.53
C SER A 657 -19.05 -15.24 26.21
N ALA A 658 -19.65 -15.65 25.08
CA ALA A 658 -19.49 -16.98 24.51
C ALA A 658 -18.12 -17.19 23.83
N SER A 659 -17.49 -16.12 23.32
CA SER A 659 -16.24 -16.14 22.55
C SER A 659 -15.00 -16.48 23.40
N PHE A 660 -15.06 -16.25 24.73
CA PHE A 660 -13.98 -16.57 25.68
C PHE A 660 -14.22 -17.86 26.48
N GLY A 661 -14.84 -18.88 25.86
CA GLY A 661 -15.11 -20.16 26.50
C GLY A 661 -16.28 -20.16 27.49
N GLY A 662 -17.18 -19.17 27.39
CA GLY A 662 -18.36 -19.03 28.25
C GLY A 662 -18.02 -18.48 29.63
N ARG A 663 -17.92 -17.15 29.75
CA ARG A 663 -17.62 -16.47 31.03
C ARG A 663 -18.25 -15.08 31.11
N TRP A 664 -18.41 -14.58 32.33
CA TRP A 664 -18.68 -13.18 32.62
C TRP A 664 -17.42 -12.32 32.39
N VAL A 665 -17.59 -11.18 31.73
CA VAL A 665 -16.57 -10.17 31.47
C VAL A 665 -17.06 -8.85 32.05
N GLY A 666 -16.23 -8.16 32.83
CA GLY A 666 -16.61 -6.90 33.46
C GLY A 666 -16.40 -5.72 32.51
N ASP A 667 -17.45 -4.93 32.30
CA ASP A 667 -17.49 -3.88 31.27
C ASP A 667 -17.43 -2.47 31.86
N ALA A 668 -18.00 -2.26 33.06
CA ALA A 668 -18.01 -0.95 33.71
C ALA A 668 -18.01 -1.05 35.23
N GLU A 669 -17.18 -0.24 35.90
CA GLU A 669 -17.13 -0.12 37.37
C GLU A 669 -17.79 1.20 37.83
N LYS A 670 -18.66 1.11 38.84
CA LYS A 670 -19.46 2.21 39.36
C LYS A 670 -19.25 2.34 40.87
N CYS A 671 -18.45 3.33 41.28
CA CYS A 671 -18.00 3.52 42.67
C CYS A 671 -18.55 4.83 43.28
N ASP A 672 -19.86 4.90 43.49
CA ASP A 672 -20.56 6.03 44.11
C ASP A 672 -21.86 5.52 44.75
N ASP A 673 -22.27 6.10 45.88
CA ASP A 673 -23.54 5.89 46.59
C ASP A 673 -24.79 6.05 45.69
N ASN A 674 -24.62 6.70 44.54
CA ASN A 674 -25.65 6.83 43.51
C ASN A 674 -25.90 5.52 42.73
N TYR A 675 -24.91 4.62 42.70
CA TYR A 675 -24.93 3.36 41.94
C TYR A 675 -24.94 2.12 42.83
N PHE A 676 -24.35 2.19 44.01
CA PHE A 676 -24.35 1.08 44.95
C PHE A 676 -24.54 1.59 46.37
N VAL A 677 -25.57 1.11 47.05
CA VAL A 677 -25.83 1.44 48.45
C VAL A 677 -25.88 0.18 49.27
N TYR A 678 -25.01 0.15 50.26
CA TYR A 678 -25.06 -0.76 51.39
C TYR A 678 -25.54 0.01 52.64
N SER A 679 -26.47 -0.55 53.41
CA SER A 679 -26.90 0.04 54.70
C SER A 679 -27.16 -1.02 55.76
N ALA A 680 -26.55 -0.84 56.94
CA ALA A 680 -26.67 -1.72 58.10
C ALA A 680 -27.01 -0.90 59.36
N THR A 681 -28.29 -0.59 59.55
CA THR A 681 -28.78 -0.03 60.83
C THR A 681 -29.86 -0.95 61.37
N ASN A 682 -29.96 -1.13 62.70
CA ASN A 682 -30.88 -2.05 63.40
C ASN A 682 -32.38 -1.81 63.11
N ASN A 683 -32.83 -1.96 61.86
CA ASN A 683 -34.17 -1.88 61.26
C ASN A 683 -34.12 -1.82 59.70
N GLN A 684 -32.95 -1.69 59.07
CA GLN A 684 -32.70 -1.58 57.62
C GLN A 684 -31.33 -2.20 57.29
N GLU A 685 -31.33 -3.49 56.92
CA GLU A 685 -30.20 -4.21 56.34
C GLU A 685 -30.51 -4.43 54.85
N ARG A 686 -29.89 -3.63 53.98
CA ARG A 686 -30.26 -3.61 52.55
C ARG A 686 -29.06 -3.44 51.63
N VAL A 687 -29.25 -3.95 50.41
CA VAL A 687 -28.39 -3.69 49.26
C VAL A 687 -29.24 -3.10 48.14
N ALA A 688 -28.75 -2.03 47.51
CA ALA A 688 -29.37 -1.43 46.34
C ALA A 688 -28.33 -1.13 45.26
N LEU A 689 -28.72 -1.35 44.01
CA LEU A 689 -27.87 -1.27 42.82
C LEU A 689 -28.58 -0.40 41.78
N ALA A 690 -27.86 0.49 41.09
CA ALA A 690 -28.33 1.20 39.92
C ALA A 690 -27.54 0.79 38.70
N ILE A 691 -28.23 0.54 37.60
CA ILE A 691 -27.64 0.20 36.32
C ILE A 691 -28.17 1.15 35.25
N SER A 692 -27.30 1.60 34.35
CA SER A 692 -27.77 2.27 33.14
C SER A 692 -28.32 1.21 32.19
N ILE A 693 -29.48 1.49 31.60
CA ILE A 693 -30.05 0.63 30.55
C ILE A 693 -29.05 0.50 29.39
N SER A 694 -28.28 1.55 29.08
CA SER A 694 -27.21 1.51 28.05
C SER A 694 -26.08 0.53 28.36
N ASP A 695 -25.80 0.28 29.64
CA ASP A 695 -24.69 -0.57 30.09
C ASP A 695 -25.12 -2.04 30.22
N SER A 696 -26.38 -2.36 29.89
CA SER A 696 -26.97 -3.67 30.15
C SER A 696 -27.79 -4.19 28.98
N PHE A 697 -29.12 -4.20 29.11
CA PHE A 697 -30.04 -4.84 28.17
C PHE A 697 -31.06 -3.84 27.62
N THR A 698 -31.71 -4.16 26.50
CA THR A 698 -32.82 -3.36 25.98
C THR A 698 -34.12 -3.98 26.46
N PRO A 699 -34.90 -3.35 27.35
CA PRO A 699 -36.07 -4.01 27.91
C PRO A 699 -37.09 -4.45 26.84
N VAL A 700 -37.30 -5.76 26.69
CA VAL A 700 -38.26 -6.37 25.75
C VAL A 700 -39.49 -6.84 26.51
N ASN A 701 -40.65 -6.32 26.09
CA ASN A 701 -41.94 -6.55 26.72
C ASN A 701 -42.23 -8.05 26.99
N GLY A 702 -42.34 -8.40 28.28
CA GLY A 702 -42.81 -9.72 28.72
C GLY A 702 -41.83 -10.86 28.48
N ALA A 703 -40.61 -10.57 28.02
CA ALA A 703 -39.58 -11.56 27.73
C ALA A 703 -38.43 -11.54 28.76
N ASP A 704 -38.17 -10.39 29.38
CA ASP A 704 -37.08 -10.25 30.35
C ASP A 704 -37.48 -10.80 31.73
N TYR A 705 -36.53 -11.47 32.37
CA TYR A 705 -36.63 -11.89 33.75
C TYR A 705 -35.33 -11.63 34.51
N PHE A 706 -35.50 -11.48 35.82
CA PHE A 706 -34.44 -11.03 36.72
C PHE A 706 -34.30 -11.98 37.89
N LYS A 707 -33.08 -12.04 38.43
CA LYS A 707 -32.76 -12.88 39.60
C LYS A 707 -31.69 -12.22 40.45
N ALA A 708 -31.93 -12.10 41.76
CA ALA A 708 -30.88 -11.76 42.69
C ALA A 708 -30.15 -13.03 43.13
N VAL A 709 -28.85 -12.91 43.38
CA VAL A 709 -28.00 -13.93 44.00
C VAL A 709 -27.09 -13.28 45.04
N THR A 710 -26.84 -14.00 46.12
CA THR A 710 -25.91 -13.61 47.18
C THR A 710 -24.94 -14.74 47.46
N SER A 711 -23.71 -14.42 47.85
CA SER A 711 -22.80 -15.44 48.39
C SER A 711 -21.82 -14.86 49.38
N ASP A 712 -21.65 -15.52 50.52
CA ASP A 712 -20.69 -15.18 51.58
C ASP A 712 -19.33 -15.88 51.42
N THR A 713 -19.12 -16.55 50.29
CA THR A 713 -17.88 -17.30 50.04
C THR A 713 -16.74 -16.40 49.54
N ALA A 714 -17.06 -15.26 48.91
CA ALA A 714 -16.13 -14.20 48.51
C ALA A 714 -16.88 -12.91 48.09
N GLY A 715 -16.20 -11.76 48.16
CA GLY A 715 -16.70 -10.47 47.66
C GLY A 715 -16.63 -10.28 46.13
N ASP A 716 -15.97 -11.19 45.40
CA ASP A 716 -15.66 -11.05 43.96
C ASP A 716 -16.03 -12.30 43.13
N MET A 717 -17.17 -12.92 43.42
CA MET A 717 -17.56 -14.22 42.83
C MET A 717 -17.56 -14.27 41.29
N PHE A 718 -17.72 -13.12 40.61
CA PHE A 718 -17.75 -13.03 39.14
C PHE A 718 -16.38 -12.72 38.50
N ASP A 719 -15.37 -12.35 39.29
CA ASP A 719 -14.02 -12.02 38.78
C ASP A 719 -12.99 -13.12 39.04
N SER A 720 -13.18 -13.92 40.08
CA SER A 720 -12.26 -15.01 40.44
C SER A 720 -12.46 -16.25 39.55
N SER A 721 -11.36 -16.89 39.12
CA SER A 721 -11.39 -18.05 38.22
C SER A 721 -11.84 -19.36 38.88
N ALA A 722 -12.03 -19.37 40.20
CA ALA A 722 -12.51 -20.53 40.96
C ALA A 722 -14.02 -20.46 41.28
N ASN A 723 -14.71 -19.37 40.91
CA ASN A 723 -16.06 -19.04 41.36
C ASN A 723 -17.05 -18.87 40.17
N TRP A 724 -18.13 -18.09 40.35
CA TRP A 724 -19.24 -17.88 39.40
C TRP A 724 -18.87 -17.23 38.06
N LYS A 725 -17.61 -16.83 37.85
CA LYS A 725 -17.09 -16.28 36.58
C LYS A 725 -17.47 -17.09 35.34
N THR A 726 -17.55 -18.42 35.44
CA THR A 726 -17.92 -19.32 34.31
C THR A 726 -19.31 -19.93 34.46
N THR A 727 -20.12 -19.42 35.40
CA THR A 727 -21.48 -19.90 35.69
C THR A 727 -22.51 -18.86 35.29
N ARG A 728 -23.22 -19.10 34.17
CA ARG A 728 -24.20 -18.16 33.62
C ARG A 728 -25.47 -18.00 34.46
N ASN A 729 -25.84 -19.00 35.26
CA ASN A 729 -26.99 -18.96 36.16
C ASN A 729 -26.62 -19.56 37.53
N PRO A 730 -25.99 -18.78 38.43
CA PRO A 730 -25.57 -19.28 39.73
C PRO A 730 -26.74 -19.66 40.64
N THR A 731 -26.60 -20.76 41.37
CA THR A 731 -27.56 -21.22 42.40
C THR A 731 -26.76 -21.63 43.64
N PRO A 732 -26.47 -20.69 44.57
CA PRO A 732 -25.75 -21.00 45.80
C PRO A 732 -26.49 -22.07 46.61
N GLY A 733 -25.74 -22.86 47.38
CA GLY A 733 -26.33 -23.73 48.38
C GLY A 733 -26.74 -22.95 49.63
N ALA A 734 -27.72 -23.44 50.39
CA ALA A 734 -28.23 -22.79 51.61
C ALA A 734 -27.19 -22.49 52.71
N SER A 735 -25.96 -23.00 52.60
CA SER A 735 -24.85 -22.68 53.52
C SER A 735 -23.82 -21.69 52.94
N GLU A 736 -24.03 -21.21 51.70
CA GLU A 736 -23.07 -20.40 50.93
C GLU A 736 -23.69 -19.07 50.43
N GLY A 737 -25.01 -18.90 50.55
CA GLY A 737 -25.76 -17.76 50.06
C GLY A 737 -27.18 -18.12 49.64
N ASP A 738 -27.81 -17.21 48.90
CA ASP A 738 -29.22 -17.25 48.57
C ASP A 738 -29.50 -16.72 47.14
N TYR A 739 -30.70 -16.94 46.62
CA TYR A 739 -31.17 -16.44 45.34
C TYR A 739 -32.71 -16.35 45.26
N THR A 740 -33.21 -15.39 44.50
CA THR A 740 -34.65 -15.26 44.25
C THR A 740 -35.13 -16.16 43.11
N THR A 741 -36.43 -16.46 43.11
CA THR A 741 -37.12 -17.02 41.95
C THR A 741 -36.95 -16.08 40.75
N PRO A 742 -36.69 -16.60 39.53
CA PRO A 742 -36.76 -15.79 38.32
C PRO A 742 -38.18 -15.25 38.15
N ALA A 743 -38.29 -13.94 37.98
CA ALA A 743 -39.58 -13.29 37.83
C ALA A 743 -39.68 -12.53 36.51
N VAL A 744 -40.86 -12.63 35.89
CA VAL A 744 -41.14 -12.08 34.56
C VAL A 744 -41.79 -10.69 34.67
N ALA A 745 -41.21 -9.76 33.91
CA ALA A 745 -41.69 -8.44 33.48
C ALA A 745 -41.74 -7.27 34.48
N ILE A 746 -40.93 -6.24 34.16
CA ILE A 746 -41.18 -4.82 34.44
C ILE A 746 -42.39 -4.37 33.58
N PRO A 747 -43.45 -3.74 34.13
CA PRO A 747 -44.54 -3.17 33.33
C PRO A 747 -44.06 -2.01 32.46
N GLU A 748 -44.66 -1.91 31.27
CA GLU A 748 -44.42 -0.96 30.18
C GLU A 748 -43.70 0.34 30.58
N PHE A 749 -42.50 0.57 30.01
CA PHE A 749 -41.99 1.91 29.77
C PHE A 749 -43.04 2.61 28.91
N SER A 750 -43.81 3.54 29.46
CA SER A 750 -44.89 4.21 28.73
C SER A 750 -44.30 5.10 27.62
N THR A 751 -44.00 4.52 26.47
CA THR A 751 -43.48 5.20 25.27
C THR A 751 -44.55 6.00 24.52
N LEU A 752 -45.77 6.10 25.05
CA LEU A 752 -46.94 6.65 24.33
C LEU A 752 -47.44 8.05 24.78
N LEU A 753 -46.65 8.85 25.52
CA LEU A 753 -47.04 10.24 25.84
C LEU A 753 -46.06 11.34 25.42
N ALA A 754 -44.87 11.00 24.92
CA ALA A 754 -43.83 12.01 24.64
C ALA A 754 -43.74 12.59 23.20
N PRO A 755 -44.37 12.04 22.13
CA PRO A 755 -44.46 12.78 20.86
C PRO A 755 -45.81 13.50 20.66
N VAL A 756 -46.91 12.99 21.23
CA VAL A 756 -48.27 13.48 20.92
C VAL A 756 -48.61 14.78 21.67
N LEU A 757 -48.11 14.98 22.89
CA LEU A 757 -48.30 16.22 23.65
C LEU A 757 -47.46 17.37 23.08
N SER A 758 -46.27 17.09 22.55
CA SER A 758 -45.38 18.07 21.92
C SER A 758 -45.97 18.56 20.60
N VAL A 759 -46.55 17.67 19.78
CA VAL A 759 -47.27 18.07 18.56
C VAL A 759 -48.55 18.86 18.89
N LEU A 760 -49.30 18.49 19.93
CA LEU A 760 -50.48 19.28 20.36
C LEU A 760 -50.10 20.65 20.97
N LEU A 761 -48.95 20.77 21.64
CA LEU A 761 -48.45 22.03 22.19
C LEU A 761 -47.88 22.94 21.09
N VAL A 762 -47.15 22.39 20.11
CA VAL A 762 -46.59 23.12 18.97
C VAL A 762 -47.68 23.55 17.98
N VAL A 763 -48.66 22.68 17.69
CA VAL A 763 -49.85 23.04 16.89
C VAL A 763 -50.73 24.05 17.65
N GLY A 764 -50.88 23.90 18.96
CA GLY A 764 -51.63 24.83 19.81
C GLY A 764 -50.99 26.22 19.93
N LEU A 765 -49.66 26.30 20.01
CA LEU A 765 -48.89 27.56 20.05
C LEU A 765 -48.86 28.26 18.69
N ASN A 766 -48.77 27.52 17.59
CA ASN A 766 -48.85 28.08 16.23
C ASN A 766 -50.26 28.62 15.91
N TYR A 767 -51.32 27.95 16.36
CA TYR A 767 -52.70 28.45 16.19
C TYR A 767 -52.96 29.73 17.02
N ARG A 768 -52.36 29.85 18.20
CA ARG A 768 -52.46 31.06 19.06
C ARG A 768 -51.64 32.23 18.52
N ARG A 769 -50.46 31.98 17.93
CA ARG A 769 -49.64 33.01 17.26
C ARG A 769 -50.32 33.58 16.01
N GLN A 770 -50.94 32.74 15.17
CA GLN A 770 -51.69 33.21 13.99
C GLN A 770 -52.96 34.02 14.34
N ARG A 771 -53.63 33.71 15.47
CA ARG A 771 -54.79 34.49 15.93
C ARG A 771 -54.41 35.88 16.44
N ASN A 772 -53.25 36.01 17.09
CA ASN A 772 -52.78 37.28 17.65
C ASN A 772 -52.19 38.22 16.58
N THR A 773 -51.70 37.71 15.45
CA THR A 773 -51.26 38.53 14.31
C THR A 773 -52.42 39.03 13.43
N LEU A 774 -53.56 38.33 13.42
CA LEU A 774 -54.79 38.78 12.75
C LEU A 774 -55.64 39.76 13.58
N ALA A 775 -55.38 39.90 14.89
CA ALA A 775 -56.13 40.78 15.79
C ALA A 775 -55.54 42.19 15.97
N SER A 776 -54.38 42.50 15.36
CA SER A 776 -53.65 43.77 15.56
C SER A 776 -53.70 44.76 14.38
N HIS A 777 -54.61 44.58 13.41
CA HIS A 777 -54.89 45.59 12.37
C HIS A 777 -56.12 46.43 12.74
N PRO A 778 -55.99 47.66 13.28
CA PRO A 778 -57.11 48.59 13.34
C PRO A 778 -57.40 49.14 11.94
N ALA A 779 -58.63 48.93 11.47
CA ALA A 779 -59.15 49.54 10.26
C ALA A 779 -59.11 51.09 10.39
N GLN A 780 -58.37 51.75 9.48
CA GLN A 780 -58.63 53.15 9.16
C GLN A 780 -59.48 53.19 7.89
N THR A 781 -60.74 53.59 8.06
CA THR A 781 -61.56 54.23 7.04
C THR A 781 -61.17 55.68 6.88
#